data_AF-A0A9D7R7X7-F1
#
_entry.id   AF-A0A9D7R7X7-F1
#
_cell.length_a   1.000
_cell.length_b   1.000
_cell.length_c   1.000
_cell.angle_alpha   90.00
_cell.angle_beta   90.00
_cell.angle_gamma   90.00
#
_symmetry.space_group_name_H-M   'P 1'
#
loop_
_entity.id
_entity.type
_entity.pdbx_description
1 polymer ?
#
loop_
_entity_poly.entity_id
_entity_poly.type
_entity_poly.pdbx_seq_one_letter_code
_entity_poly.pdbx_strand_id
1 'polypeptide(L)'
;MTTPTTAELLKYADLQMAAEAFLKTLGAENYSGDALKAALVRGNDHSSKFTQTQAEEFEKNWKVLDQKANTKTGFSGTLFQNRTNGELVLSMRSTEFIDDAARDNQATNNLEIRKTGFAWGQISDMQDWYKNTLAKTGGPLEGKSFSLTGYSLGGHLATAFNLLNPTAASQTVTFNGAGVGQITQGTLNQALDEFNLMRGGDTVLIAAKLNDSVLTGHYNAIRTGLANASMTYTSAQTYLDNAYSATGGVSGKALELWQMLGDMKTIADLAVRVNTLTASATDSSHPDLVAATVIAALNLDYRMAVYLSGQSSKSAAIISGAVQAYGSKAMLGIPVTNTALLNQFDVVADTSPSMVANSQWHYGKNVRVTIEDQPLYRGGIVLSAADQSWDYGNVELLVDGYANKDFGDTHSLVLLQDSLNVQNTLLQLLPPDQRGSTAQGVVRAILNVASNLVKTNGDALFGSGQGKAEGNVLENTLNALADLVLGPVAAKALRLTGSTDGGTWADIGDENSGRTRFYNLLKQIQDSSLFKKAANGTLTLQLATPTSELATLARTDFGAYAALYSLSPFVLKFGTSAAEAEVKALWGNIYTDWATTDTHPSTVSDQWLKDRAALLERKTTTTSATPATTAASPAPGGQKTPTAMPSTTCTTKKTSSGNGKKAPPTRPSSAAKPLAAPATWCLVVRAMTQALPVVPTMTACTVALAPTPTSSAATGAKTLCATPMAKAASPSTATALAWPRP
;
A
#
# COMPACT_ATOMS: atom_id res chain seq x y z
N MET A 1 -8.22 -2.66 -22.71
CA MET A 1 -7.89 -1.49 -21.89
C MET A 1 -6.43 -1.13 -22.08
N THR A 2 -6.10 0.15 -22.20
CA THR A 2 -4.72 0.65 -22.04
C THR A 2 -4.31 0.58 -20.57
N THR A 3 -3.02 0.58 -20.28
CA THR A 3 -2.56 0.72 -18.88
C THR A 3 -2.66 2.19 -18.47
N PRO A 4 -3.13 2.52 -17.25
CA PRO A 4 -3.21 3.90 -16.79
C PRO A 4 -1.85 4.61 -16.87
N THR A 5 -1.86 5.85 -17.33
CA THR A 5 -0.72 6.75 -17.31
C THR A 5 -0.37 7.16 -15.87
N THR A 6 0.85 7.65 -15.64
CA THR A 6 1.29 8.18 -14.34
C THR A 6 0.35 9.26 -13.79
N ALA A 7 -0.26 10.08 -14.66
CA ALA A 7 -1.24 11.09 -14.28
C ALA A 7 -2.59 10.48 -13.83
N GLU A 8 -3.03 9.38 -14.45
CA GLU A 8 -4.22 8.65 -14.00
C GLU A 8 -3.96 7.87 -12.71
N LEU A 9 -2.78 7.25 -12.57
CA LEU A 9 -2.36 6.62 -11.31
C LEU A 9 -2.32 7.62 -10.17
N LEU A 10 -1.75 8.81 -10.40
CA LEU A 10 -1.75 9.91 -9.43
C LEU A 10 -3.18 10.32 -9.05
N LYS A 11 -4.06 10.56 -10.05
CA LYS A 11 -5.47 10.88 -9.83
C LYS A 11 -6.16 9.88 -8.90
N TYR A 12 -5.96 8.58 -9.11
CA TYR A 12 -6.56 7.55 -8.26
C TYR A 12 -5.89 7.47 -6.88
N ALA A 13 -4.58 7.72 -6.76
CA ALA A 13 -3.89 7.80 -5.47
C ALA A 13 -4.35 9.01 -4.63
N ASP A 14 -4.55 10.18 -5.24
CA ASP A 14 -5.10 11.37 -4.59
C ASP A 14 -6.53 11.11 -4.09
N LEU A 15 -7.38 10.53 -4.93
CA LEU A 15 -8.76 10.16 -4.57
C LEU A 15 -8.81 9.10 -3.47
N GLN A 16 -7.87 8.15 -3.48
CA GLN A 16 -7.76 7.14 -2.44
C GLN A 16 -7.32 7.75 -1.11
N MET A 17 -6.30 8.61 -1.11
CA MET A 17 -5.85 9.33 0.07
C MET A 17 -6.97 10.19 0.68
N ALA A 18 -7.78 10.84 -0.18
CA ALA A 18 -8.96 11.57 0.26
C ALA A 18 -10.08 10.69 0.85
N ALA A 19 -10.14 9.40 0.50
CA ALA A 19 -11.09 8.43 1.06
C ALA A 19 -10.63 7.79 2.37
N GLU A 20 -9.33 7.81 2.68
CA GLU A 20 -8.82 7.47 4.01
C GLU A 20 -9.29 8.47 5.07
N ALA A 21 -9.62 9.71 4.69
CA ALA A 21 -10.06 10.75 5.60
C ALA A 21 -11.49 10.55 6.16
N PHE A 22 -11.69 10.91 7.42
CA PHE A 22 -13.02 10.92 8.05
C PHE A 22 -13.82 12.16 7.61
N LEU A 23 -14.45 12.06 6.44
CA LEU A 23 -15.24 13.13 5.83
C LEU A 23 -16.66 13.19 6.40
N LYS A 24 -17.23 12.05 6.80
CA LYS A 24 -18.52 11.93 7.48
C LYS A 24 -18.32 11.43 8.91
N THR A 25 -18.62 12.29 9.88
CA THR A 25 -18.54 11.99 11.31
C THR A 25 -19.93 12.05 11.96
N LEU A 26 -20.04 11.72 13.25
CA LEU A 26 -21.31 11.76 13.96
C LEU A 26 -21.85 13.19 14.04
N GLY A 27 -22.80 13.52 13.15
CA GLY A 27 -23.44 14.84 13.09
C GLY A 27 -22.86 15.84 12.06
N ALA A 28 -21.86 15.45 11.25
CA ALA A 28 -21.28 16.35 10.24
C ALA A 28 -20.89 15.65 8.92
N GLU A 29 -21.14 16.35 7.81
CA GLU A 29 -20.73 15.96 6.44
C GLU A 29 -19.77 17.02 5.88
N ASN A 30 -18.47 16.74 6.00
CA ASN A 30 -17.39 17.67 5.63
C ASN A 30 -17.09 17.59 4.12
N TYR A 31 -18.10 17.82 3.28
CA TYR A 31 -18.08 17.47 1.85
C TYR A 31 -17.69 18.62 0.89
N SER A 32 -17.49 19.84 1.39
CA SER A 32 -17.05 20.99 0.58
C SER A 32 -16.32 22.06 1.40
N GLY A 33 -15.62 22.98 0.72
CA GLY A 33 -15.05 24.18 1.33
C GLY A 33 -14.02 23.92 2.44
N ASP A 34 -13.94 24.82 3.42
CA ASP A 34 -12.96 24.74 4.50
C ASP A 34 -13.15 23.50 5.40
N ALA A 35 -14.38 23.01 5.56
CA ALA A 35 -14.66 21.78 6.29
C ALA A 35 -14.04 20.55 5.60
N LEU A 36 -14.18 20.43 4.27
CA LEU A 36 -13.52 19.37 3.50
C LEU A 36 -12.00 19.49 3.56
N LYS A 37 -11.44 20.70 3.36
CA LYS A 37 -9.99 20.90 3.45
C LYS A 37 -9.43 20.51 4.81
N ALA A 38 -10.07 20.94 5.90
CA ALA A 38 -9.67 20.57 7.26
C ALA A 38 -9.76 19.05 7.51
N ALA A 39 -10.82 18.39 7.02
CA ALA A 39 -10.95 16.94 7.13
C ALA A 39 -9.88 16.18 6.33
N LEU A 40 -9.48 16.67 5.15
CA LEU A 40 -8.40 16.08 4.34
C LEU A 40 -7.00 16.31 4.93
N VAL A 41 -6.75 17.48 5.53
CA VAL A 41 -5.47 17.79 6.20
C VAL A 41 -5.31 17.01 7.51
N ARG A 42 -6.41 16.76 8.21
CA ARG A 42 -6.44 15.80 9.33
C ARG A 42 -6.28 14.35 8.84
N GLY A 43 -6.91 14.02 7.71
CA GLY A 43 -6.83 12.69 7.10
C GLY A 43 -7.52 11.63 7.95
N ASN A 44 -6.86 10.49 8.11
CA ASN A 44 -7.22 9.43 9.06
C ASN A 44 -6.60 9.65 10.46
N ASP A 45 -6.26 10.89 10.80
CA ASP A 45 -5.56 11.33 12.02
C ASP A 45 -4.12 10.77 12.20
N HIS A 46 -3.74 9.72 11.46
CA HIS A 46 -2.39 9.15 11.39
C HIS A 46 -1.65 9.59 10.11
N SER A 47 -1.11 8.67 9.33
CA SER A 47 -0.20 8.96 8.21
C SER A 47 -0.89 9.26 6.88
N SER A 48 -2.15 8.85 6.70
CA SER A 48 -2.90 9.03 5.45
C SER A 48 -3.64 10.37 5.46
N LYS A 49 -2.89 11.44 5.19
CA LYS A 49 -3.35 12.84 5.24
C LYS A 49 -2.78 13.69 4.11
N PHE A 50 -3.46 14.80 3.81
CA PHE A 50 -2.98 15.81 2.86
C PHE A 50 -2.22 16.95 3.55
N THR A 51 -1.32 17.59 2.81
CA THR A 51 -0.90 18.97 3.08
C THR A 51 -2.01 19.95 2.70
N GLN A 52 -1.96 21.17 3.22
CA GLN A 52 -2.90 22.24 2.86
C GLN A 52 -2.98 22.44 1.33
N THR A 53 -1.83 22.43 0.65
CA THR A 53 -1.73 22.56 -0.82
C THR A 53 -2.45 21.43 -1.57
N GLN A 54 -2.32 20.18 -1.12
CA GLN A 54 -3.07 19.06 -1.71
C GLN A 54 -4.58 19.17 -1.46
N ALA A 55 -4.99 19.57 -0.25
CA ALA A 55 -6.40 19.73 0.10
C ALA A 55 -7.09 20.86 -0.70
N GLU A 56 -6.39 21.96 -0.96
CA GLU A 56 -6.89 23.06 -1.80
C GLU A 56 -7.04 22.66 -3.28
N GLU A 57 -6.03 22.00 -3.87
CA GLU A 57 -6.12 21.52 -5.25
C GLU A 57 -7.14 20.37 -5.39
N PHE A 58 -7.35 19.56 -4.34
CA PHE A 58 -8.42 18.56 -4.31
C PHE A 58 -9.81 19.20 -4.30
N GLU A 59 -10.10 20.12 -3.38
CA GLU A 59 -11.40 20.80 -3.27
C GLU A 59 -11.77 21.50 -4.59
N LYS A 60 -10.79 22.16 -5.22
CA LYS A 60 -10.93 22.82 -6.52
C LYS A 60 -11.36 21.89 -7.66
N ASN A 61 -10.88 20.64 -7.69
CA ASN A 61 -11.11 19.70 -8.80
C ASN A 61 -12.20 18.65 -8.53
N TRP A 62 -12.44 18.29 -7.26
CA TRP A 62 -13.32 17.19 -6.86
C TRP A 62 -14.32 17.62 -5.79
N LYS A 63 -15.45 16.94 -5.73
CA LYS A 63 -16.43 17.04 -4.64
C LYS A 63 -16.81 15.64 -4.17
N VAL A 64 -17.13 15.51 -2.89
CA VAL A 64 -17.75 14.30 -2.34
C VAL A 64 -19.23 14.29 -2.77
N LEU A 65 -19.77 13.13 -3.13
CA LEU A 65 -21.20 12.92 -3.32
C LEU A 65 -21.84 12.14 -2.17
N ASP A 66 -21.14 11.14 -1.63
CA ASP A 66 -21.49 10.42 -0.40
C ASP A 66 -20.24 9.73 0.18
N GLN A 67 -20.24 9.47 1.48
CA GLN A 67 -19.30 8.58 2.16
C GLN A 67 -20.10 7.64 3.07
N LYS A 68 -19.96 6.33 2.90
CA LYS A 68 -20.39 5.36 3.92
C LYS A 68 -19.37 5.44 5.05
N ALA A 69 -19.72 6.09 6.16
CA ALA A 69 -18.91 6.11 7.37
C ALA A 69 -18.74 4.67 7.93
N ASN A 70 -17.67 4.45 8.71
CA ASN A 70 -17.28 3.13 9.20
C ASN A 70 -18.45 2.36 9.83
N THR A 71 -18.78 1.23 9.21
CA THR A 71 -19.90 0.34 9.55
C THR A 71 -19.57 -0.65 10.67
N LYS A 72 -20.54 -1.48 11.08
CA LYS A 72 -20.29 -2.51 12.10
C LYS A 72 -19.31 -3.60 11.67
N THR A 73 -18.93 -3.66 10.40
CA THR A 73 -17.95 -4.60 9.85
C THR A 73 -16.56 -3.99 9.62
N GLY A 74 -16.41 -2.66 9.81
CA GLY A 74 -15.20 -1.90 9.46
C GLY A 74 -15.29 -1.22 8.09
N PHE A 75 -16.23 -1.63 7.22
CA PHE A 75 -16.35 -1.09 5.87
C PHE A 75 -16.63 0.41 5.88
N SER A 76 -15.86 1.13 5.06
CA SER A 76 -16.02 2.54 4.72
C SER A 76 -15.65 2.77 3.25
N GLY A 77 -16.29 3.75 2.62
CA GLY A 77 -16.02 4.09 1.22
C GLY A 77 -16.61 5.44 0.82
N THR A 78 -16.02 6.07 -0.19
CA THR A 78 -16.36 7.42 -0.64
C THR A 78 -16.63 7.47 -2.15
N LEU A 79 -17.70 8.14 -2.57
CA LEU A 79 -17.97 8.44 -3.97
C LEU A 79 -17.63 9.91 -4.26
N PHE A 80 -16.69 10.13 -5.17
CA PHE A 80 -16.29 11.45 -5.63
C PHE A 80 -16.83 11.74 -7.04
N GLN A 81 -17.02 13.03 -7.34
CA GLN A 81 -17.25 13.53 -8.69
C GLN A 81 -16.27 14.65 -9.04
N ASN A 82 -15.68 14.58 -10.23
CA ASN A 82 -14.87 15.63 -10.81
C ASN A 82 -15.75 16.84 -11.19
N ARG A 83 -15.32 18.05 -10.83
CA ARG A 83 -16.08 19.29 -11.06
C ARG A 83 -16.07 19.76 -12.51
N THR A 84 -15.10 19.34 -13.31
CA THR A 84 -14.87 19.82 -14.69
C THR A 84 -15.50 18.91 -15.74
N ASN A 85 -15.32 17.59 -15.63
CA ASN A 85 -15.82 16.62 -16.62
C ASN A 85 -16.94 15.70 -16.10
N GLY A 86 -17.28 15.78 -14.81
CA GLY A 86 -18.32 14.95 -14.19
C GLY A 86 -17.92 13.50 -13.89
N GLU A 87 -16.67 13.09 -14.14
CA GLU A 87 -16.16 11.73 -13.85
C GLU A 87 -16.50 11.30 -12.42
N LEU A 88 -17.00 10.08 -12.27
CA LEU A 88 -17.35 9.46 -11.00
C LEU A 88 -16.29 8.44 -10.62
N VAL A 89 -15.77 8.54 -9.39
CA VAL A 89 -14.82 7.56 -8.84
C VAL A 89 -15.27 7.10 -7.47
N LEU A 90 -15.50 5.81 -7.34
CA LEU A 90 -15.81 5.12 -6.10
C LEU A 90 -14.50 4.63 -5.46
N SER A 91 -14.26 4.95 -4.19
CA SER A 91 -13.06 4.57 -3.46
C SER A 91 -13.41 3.79 -2.19
N MET A 92 -12.76 2.65 -1.99
CA MET A 92 -12.91 1.81 -0.80
C MET A 92 -11.74 2.05 0.15
N ARG A 93 -12.01 2.33 1.42
CA ARG A 93 -11.00 2.72 2.42
C ARG A 93 -10.13 1.53 2.86
N SER A 94 -8.93 1.80 3.38
CA SER A 94 -8.09 0.81 4.06
C SER A 94 -8.46 0.57 5.54
N THR A 95 -7.72 -0.37 6.14
CA THR A 95 -7.74 -0.78 7.55
C THR A 95 -7.44 0.38 8.51
N GLU A 96 -8.33 0.65 9.47
CA GLU A 96 -8.03 1.46 10.67
C GLU A 96 -7.21 0.61 11.67
N PHE A 97 -5.92 0.39 11.37
CA PHE A 97 -5.04 -0.53 12.12
C PHE A 97 -4.87 -0.20 13.62
N ILE A 98 -5.00 1.08 13.98
CA ILE A 98 -4.84 1.58 15.35
C ILE A 98 -6.23 1.64 16.01
N ASP A 99 -7.10 2.50 15.50
CA ASP A 99 -8.39 2.86 16.12
C ASP A 99 -9.54 1.88 15.87
N ASP A 100 -9.36 0.88 14.99
CA ASP A 100 -10.35 -0.17 14.75
C ASP A 100 -9.73 -1.58 14.65
N ALA A 101 -8.66 -1.82 15.40
CA ALA A 101 -7.98 -3.12 15.42
C ALA A 101 -8.91 -4.31 15.72
N ALA A 102 -10.06 -4.09 16.36
CA ALA A 102 -11.06 -5.11 16.63
C ALA A 102 -11.88 -5.52 15.38
N ARG A 103 -12.42 -4.58 14.58
CA ARG A 103 -13.18 -4.90 13.35
C ARG A 103 -12.25 -5.16 12.16
N ASP A 104 -11.28 -4.29 11.94
CA ASP A 104 -10.46 -4.33 10.72
C ASP A 104 -9.30 -5.32 10.81
N ASN A 105 -8.51 -5.28 11.89
CA ASN A 105 -7.36 -6.18 12.02
C ASN A 105 -7.77 -7.60 12.47
N GLN A 106 -8.34 -7.74 13.67
CA GLN A 106 -8.64 -9.05 14.22
C GLN A 106 -9.84 -9.72 13.53
N ALA A 107 -11.02 -9.08 13.47
CA ALA A 107 -12.18 -9.72 12.84
C ALA A 107 -12.02 -9.88 11.32
N THR A 108 -11.64 -8.83 10.59
CA THR A 108 -11.56 -8.88 9.12
C THR A 108 -10.26 -9.52 8.62
N ASN A 109 -9.08 -8.96 8.89
CA ASN A 109 -7.83 -9.47 8.31
C ASN A 109 -7.46 -10.87 8.82
N ASN A 110 -7.44 -11.09 10.14
CA ASN A 110 -7.03 -12.36 10.73
C ASN A 110 -8.13 -13.44 10.70
N LEU A 111 -9.39 -13.06 10.98
CA LEU A 111 -10.47 -14.02 11.21
C LEU A 111 -11.47 -14.20 10.06
N GLU A 112 -11.35 -13.42 8.97
CA GLU A 112 -12.10 -13.57 7.72
C GLU A 112 -11.16 -13.79 6.52
N ILE A 113 -10.29 -12.82 6.19
CA ILE A 113 -9.42 -12.90 4.99
C ILE A 113 -8.39 -14.03 5.12
N ARG A 114 -7.62 -14.11 6.21
CA ARG A 114 -6.60 -15.16 6.39
C ARG A 114 -7.21 -16.57 6.41
N LYS A 115 -8.32 -16.75 7.15
CA LYS A 115 -9.01 -18.05 7.30
C LYS A 115 -9.75 -18.50 6.04
N THR A 116 -10.42 -17.60 5.32
CA THR A 116 -11.36 -17.97 4.22
C THR A 116 -10.99 -17.40 2.84
N GLY A 117 -10.18 -16.35 2.80
CA GLY A 117 -9.81 -15.60 1.59
C GLY A 117 -10.67 -14.36 1.31
N PHE A 118 -11.75 -14.08 2.06
CA PHE A 118 -12.64 -12.95 1.79
C PHE A 118 -13.05 -12.19 3.06
N ALA A 119 -13.13 -10.87 2.97
CA ALA A 119 -13.71 -9.97 4.00
C ALA A 119 -15.24 -9.95 3.92
N TRP A 120 -15.91 -11.08 4.20
CA TRP A 120 -17.34 -11.28 4.01
C TRP A 120 -18.21 -10.15 4.55
N GLY A 121 -17.95 -9.67 5.77
CA GLY A 121 -18.68 -8.57 6.38
C GLY A 121 -18.60 -7.28 5.58
N GLN A 122 -17.37 -6.86 5.28
CA GLN A 122 -17.14 -5.61 4.57
C GLN A 122 -17.58 -5.68 3.10
N ILE A 123 -17.41 -6.84 2.46
CA ILE A 123 -17.90 -7.09 1.11
C ILE A 123 -19.44 -7.01 1.06
N SER A 124 -20.12 -7.54 2.09
CA SER A 124 -21.57 -7.45 2.25
C SER A 124 -22.04 -6.00 2.47
N ASP A 125 -21.44 -5.26 3.40
CA ASP A 125 -21.80 -3.86 3.70
C ASP A 125 -21.47 -2.91 2.51
N MET A 126 -20.44 -3.24 1.72
CA MET A 126 -20.10 -2.59 0.44
C MET A 126 -21.16 -2.86 -0.64
N GLN A 127 -21.64 -4.10 -0.77
CA GLN A 127 -22.68 -4.45 -1.73
C GLN A 127 -24.04 -3.84 -1.37
N ASP A 128 -24.38 -3.76 -0.09
CA ASP A 128 -25.53 -2.99 0.40
C ASP A 128 -25.43 -1.52 -0.04
N TRP A 129 -24.33 -0.84 0.30
CA TRP A 129 -24.18 0.58 -0.03
C TRP A 129 -24.23 0.84 -1.54
N TYR A 130 -23.56 0.00 -2.34
CA TYR A 130 -23.61 0.11 -3.80
C TYR A 130 -25.04 -0.06 -4.33
N LYS A 131 -25.74 -1.14 -3.97
CA LYS A 131 -27.07 -1.46 -4.53
C LYS A 131 -28.17 -0.55 -3.99
N ASN A 132 -28.17 -0.30 -2.67
CA ASN A 132 -29.28 0.33 -1.96
C ASN A 132 -29.09 1.85 -1.71
N THR A 133 -27.88 2.40 -1.89
CA THR A 133 -27.64 3.85 -1.87
C THR A 133 -27.20 4.38 -3.23
N LEU A 134 -26.14 3.80 -3.82
CA LEU A 134 -25.47 4.43 -4.96
C LEU A 134 -26.16 4.18 -6.31
N ALA A 135 -26.49 2.93 -6.63
CA ALA A 135 -26.95 2.50 -7.95
C ALA A 135 -28.47 2.26 -8.07
N LYS A 136 -29.22 2.35 -6.95
CA LYS A 136 -30.70 2.36 -6.97
C LYS A 136 -31.26 3.51 -7.80
N THR A 137 -32.56 3.45 -8.11
CA THR A 137 -33.25 4.58 -8.73
C THR A 137 -33.23 5.84 -7.89
N GLY A 138 -32.91 6.96 -8.53
CA GLY A 138 -32.58 8.24 -7.89
C GLY A 138 -31.17 8.32 -7.28
N GLY A 139 -30.37 7.24 -7.37
CA GLY A 139 -29.04 7.16 -6.79
C GLY A 139 -27.96 7.91 -7.59
N PRO A 140 -26.85 8.32 -6.95
CA PRO A 140 -25.77 9.07 -7.61
C PRO A 140 -25.11 8.31 -8.78
N LEU A 141 -25.16 6.98 -8.82
CA LEU A 141 -24.63 6.13 -9.91
C LEU A 141 -25.69 5.57 -10.87
N GLU A 142 -26.99 5.87 -10.71
CA GLU A 142 -28.03 5.34 -11.61
C GLU A 142 -27.71 5.70 -13.07
N GLY A 143 -27.55 4.67 -13.92
CA GLY A 143 -27.29 4.80 -15.35
C GLY A 143 -25.94 5.41 -15.74
N LYS A 144 -24.97 5.52 -14.81
CA LYS A 144 -23.70 6.24 -15.05
C LYS A 144 -22.48 5.32 -14.98
N SER A 145 -21.50 5.58 -15.83
CA SER A 145 -20.17 4.99 -15.74
C SER A 145 -19.41 5.57 -14.54
N PHE A 146 -18.66 4.73 -13.84
CA PHE A 146 -17.75 5.13 -12.76
C PHE A 146 -16.49 4.25 -12.77
N SER A 147 -15.39 4.80 -12.28
CA SER A 147 -14.17 4.05 -12.00
C SER A 147 -14.09 3.69 -10.51
N LEU A 148 -13.28 2.70 -10.16
CA LEU A 148 -13.15 2.14 -8.83
C LEU A 148 -11.69 2.17 -8.36
N THR A 149 -11.45 2.53 -7.10
CA THR A 149 -10.12 2.50 -6.47
C THR A 149 -10.18 1.91 -5.05
N GLY A 150 -9.04 1.40 -4.57
CA GLY A 150 -8.90 0.88 -3.20
C GLY A 150 -7.45 0.67 -2.78
N TYR A 151 -7.08 1.10 -1.57
CA TYR A 151 -5.76 0.91 -0.97
C TYR A 151 -5.76 -0.20 0.08
N SER A 152 -4.74 -1.05 0.12
CA SER A 152 -4.57 -2.10 1.15
C SER A 152 -5.81 -3.01 1.23
N LEU A 153 -6.53 -3.05 2.37
CA LEU A 153 -7.85 -3.71 2.52
C LEU A 153 -8.90 -3.19 1.53
N GLY A 154 -8.91 -1.88 1.25
CA GLY A 154 -9.74 -1.29 0.19
C GLY A 154 -9.45 -1.89 -1.19
N GLY A 155 -8.21 -2.31 -1.46
CA GLY A 155 -7.83 -3.00 -2.71
C GLY A 155 -8.43 -4.40 -2.82
N HIS A 156 -8.52 -5.13 -1.70
CA HIS A 156 -9.25 -6.40 -1.61
C HIS A 156 -10.74 -6.19 -1.89
N LEU A 157 -11.35 -5.17 -1.27
CA LEU A 157 -12.75 -4.81 -1.48
C LEU A 157 -13.05 -4.40 -2.92
N ALA A 158 -12.20 -3.56 -3.53
CA ALA A 158 -12.32 -3.16 -4.93
C ALA A 158 -12.20 -4.36 -5.90
N THR A 159 -11.33 -5.33 -5.60
CA THR A 159 -11.21 -6.59 -6.36
C THR A 159 -12.48 -7.45 -6.21
N ALA A 160 -12.97 -7.62 -4.98
CA ALA A 160 -14.19 -8.37 -4.69
C ALA A 160 -15.43 -7.72 -5.34
N PHE A 161 -15.52 -6.39 -5.36
CA PHE A 161 -16.56 -5.64 -6.06
C PHE A 161 -16.59 -5.96 -7.55
N ASN A 162 -15.42 -5.92 -8.20
CA ASN A 162 -15.26 -6.14 -9.64
C ASN A 162 -15.57 -7.60 -10.04
N LEU A 163 -15.34 -8.56 -9.14
CA LEU A 163 -15.79 -9.96 -9.27
C LEU A 163 -17.31 -10.13 -9.11
N LEU A 164 -17.92 -9.43 -8.15
CA LEU A 164 -19.35 -9.50 -7.83
C LEU A 164 -20.25 -8.73 -8.82
N ASN A 165 -19.71 -7.67 -9.43
CA ASN A 165 -20.41 -6.74 -10.33
C ASN A 165 -19.59 -6.57 -11.62
N PRO A 166 -19.38 -7.65 -12.39
CA PRO A 166 -18.56 -7.61 -13.60
C PRO A 166 -19.08 -6.55 -14.58
N THR A 167 -18.16 -5.76 -15.15
CA THR A 167 -18.42 -4.63 -16.06
C THR A 167 -19.13 -3.40 -15.46
N ALA A 168 -19.50 -3.40 -14.18
CA ALA A 168 -20.15 -2.23 -13.56
C ALA A 168 -19.20 -1.02 -13.43
N ALA A 169 -17.94 -1.26 -13.07
CA ALA A 169 -16.89 -0.24 -13.06
C ALA A 169 -16.15 -0.22 -14.41
N SER A 170 -15.98 0.95 -15.02
CA SER A 170 -15.24 1.10 -16.28
C SER A 170 -13.75 0.79 -16.14
N GLN A 171 -13.18 1.01 -14.94
CA GLN A 171 -11.81 0.69 -14.60
C GLN A 171 -11.70 0.46 -13.09
N THR A 172 -10.81 -0.46 -12.67
CA THR A 172 -10.48 -0.73 -11.27
C THR A 172 -8.98 -0.51 -11.06
N VAL A 173 -8.57 0.33 -10.11
CA VAL A 173 -7.16 0.60 -9.80
C VAL A 173 -6.91 0.38 -8.32
N THR A 174 -6.16 -0.65 -7.96
CA THR A 174 -5.83 -0.96 -6.55
C THR A 174 -4.41 -0.51 -6.21
N PHE A 175 -4.18 0.00 -5.00
CA PHE A 175 -2.85 0.43 -4.54
C PHE A 175 -2.39 -0.42 -3.37
N ASN A 176 -1.23 -1.06 -3.48
CA ASN A 176 -0.70 -2.02 -2.51
C ASN A 176 -1.80 -2.99 -1.99
N GLY A 177 -2.76 -3.36 -2.84
CA GLY A 177 -3.98 -4.04 -2.44
C GLY A 177 -3.70 -5.48 -2.01
N ALA A 178 -4.33 -5.94 -0.94
CA ALA A 178 -4.38 -7.36 -0.65
C ALA A 178 -5.21 -8.08 -1.74
N GLY A 179 -4.76 -9.25 -2.18
CA GLY A 179 -5.54 -10.09 -3.08
C GLY A 179 -6.78 -10.68 -2.40
N VAL A 180 -7.54 -11.49 -3.14
CA VAL A 180 -8.75 -12.16 -2.65
C VAL A 180 -8.61 -13.69 -2.70
N GLY A 181 -9.56 -14.41 -2.10
CA GLY A 181 -9.60 -15.86 -2.07
C GLY A 181 -9.99 -16.48 -3.41
N GLN A 182 -9.88 -17.80 -3.49
CA GLN A 182 -10.44 -18.58 -4.59
C GLN A 182 -11.74 -19.24 -4.12
N ILE A 183 -12.85 -19.00 -4.84
CA ILE A 183 -14.07 -19.80 -4.69
C ILE A 183 -13.80 -21.22 -5.20
N THR A 184 -14.14 -22.21 -4.39
CA THR A 184 -13.97 -23.65 -4.64
C THR A 184 -15.30 -24.34 -4.94
N GLN A 185 -16.43 -23.78 -4.51
CA GLN A 185 -17.77 -24.30 -4.70
C GLN A 185 -18.75 -23.17 -5.05
N GLY A 186 -19.59 -23.35 -6.07
CA GLY A 186 -20.57 -22.33 -6.49
C GLY A 186 -19.93 -21.05 -7.04
N THR A 187 -20.45 -19.90 -6.63
CA THR A 187 -19.99 -18.56 -7.05
C THR A 187 -19.86 -17.62 -5.85
N LEU A 188 -19.05 -16.55 -5.98
CA LEU A 188 -18.88 -15.55 -4.93
C LEU A 188 -20.19 -14.85 -4.56
N ASN A 189 -21.08 -14.62 -5.54
CA ASN A 189 -22.43 -14.08 -5.29
C ASN A 189 -23.26 -15.03 -4.42
N GLN A 190 -23.35 -16.33 -4.78
CA GLN A 190 -24.11 -17.31 -3.99
C GLN A 190 -23.57 -17.44 -2.56
N ALA A 191 -22.25 -17.51 -2.38
CA ALA A 191 -21.64 -17.57 -1.06
C ALA A 191 -21.91 -16.31 -0.22
N LEU A 192 -21.91 -15.13 -0.85
CA LEU A 192 -22.24 -13.87 -0.19
C LEU A 192 -23.74 -13.75 0.13
N ASP A 193 -24.62 -14.25 -0.71
CA ASP A 193 -26.06 -14.26 -0.46
C ASP A 193 -26.42 -15.22 0.68
N GLU A 194 -25.78 -16.39 0.76
CA GLU A 194 -25.87 -17.28 1.93
C GLU A 194 -25.31 -16.62 3.20
N PHE A 195 -24.15 -15.96 3.12
CA PHE A 195 -23.59 -15.17 4.22
C PHE A 195 -24.58 -14.11 4.72
N ASN A 196 -25.21 -13.37 3.80
CA ASN A 196 -26.18 -12.32 4.08
C ASN A 196 -27.41 -12.85 4.83
N LEU A 197 -27.97 -13.99 4.39
CA LEU A 197 -29.10 -14.65 5.07
C LEU A 197 -28.72 -15.10 6.49
N MET A 198 -27.57 -15.77 6.64
CA MET A 198 -27.12 -16.27 7.94
C MET A 198 -26.79 -15.14 8.93
N ARG A 199 -26.05 -14.09 8.52
CA ARG A 199 -25.80 -12.91 9.39
C ARG A 199 -27.06 -12.07 9.64
N GLY A 200 -28.07 -12.19 8.78
CA GLY A 200 -29.41 -11.62 8.97
C GLY A 200 -30.25 -12.36 10.03
N GLY A 201 -29.77 -13.51 10.52
CA GLY A 201 -30.40 -14.28 11.58
C GLY A 201 -31.18 -15.51 11.13
N ASP A 202 -31.00 -15.99 9.88
CA ASP A 202 -31.62 -17.22 9.39
C ASP A 202 -31.02 -18.47 10.07
N THR A 203 -31.60 -18.83 11.23
CA THR A 203 -31.26 -20.05 11.98
C THR A 203 -31.61 -21.33 11.25
N VAL A 204 -32.53 -21.31 10.28
CA VAL A 204 -32.96 -22.49 9.53
C VAL A 204 -31.90 -22.85 8.50
N LEU A 205 -31.35 -21.87 7.79
CA LEU A 205 -30.22 -22.04 6.89
C LEU A 205 -28.96 -22.48 7.64
N ILE A 206 -28.68 -21.90 8.82
CA ILE A 206 -27.57 -22.32 9.68
C ILE A 206 -27.75 -23.78 10.12
N ALA A 207 -28.93 -24.17 10.63
CA ALA A 207 -29.22 -25.55 11.03
C ALA A 207 -29.06 -26.54 9.88
N ALA A 208 -29.55 -26.20 8.68
CA ALA A 208 -29.42 -27.02 7.48
C ALA A 208 -27.96 -27.23 7.06
N LYS A 209 -27.12 -26.18 7.16
CA LYS A 209 -25.67 -26.24 6.84
C LYS A 209 -24.83 -26.90 7.95
N LEU A 210 -25.26 -26.83 9.21
CA LEU A 210 -24.71 -27.66 10.27
C LEU A 210 -24.98 -29.14 10.01
N ASN A 211 -26.18 -29.49 9.53
CA ASN A 211 -26.62 -30.87 9.25
C ASN A 211 -26.41 -31.82 10.44
N ASP A 212 -26.63 -31.29 11.64
CA ASP A 212 -26.48 -31.96 12.93
C ASP A 212 -27.50 -31.34 13.89
N SER A 213 -28.49 -32.12 14.32
CA SER A 213 -29.57 -31.66 15.20
C SER A 213 -29.10 -31.40 16.64
N VAL A 214 -28.06 -32.11 17.11
CA VAL A 214 -27.52 -31.97 18.46
C VAL A 214 -26.70 -30.68 18.53
N LEU A 215 -25.79 -30.48 17.59
CA LEU A 215 -25.01 -29.24 17.47
C LEU A 215 -25.90 -28.03 17.18
N THR A 216 -26.97 -28.18 16.39
CA THR A 216 -27.98 -27.13 16.19
C THR A 216 -28.66 -26.75 17.52
N GLY A 217 -28.97 -27.73 18.36
CA GLY A 217 -29.50 -27.49 19.72
C GLY A 217 -28.53 -26.67 20.58
N HIS A 218 -27.25 -27.06 20.60
CA HIS A 218 -26.21 -26.33 21.34
C HIS A 218 -25.98 -24.91 20.78
N TYR A 219 -25.90 -24.74 19.46
CA TYR A 219 -25.80 -23.42 18.81
C TYR A 219 -26.97 -22.51 19.22
N ASN A 220 -28.21 -23.00 19.18
CA ASN A 220 -29.39 -22.20 19.56
C ASN A 220 -29.41 -21.85 21.05
N ALA A 221 -28.98 -22.77 21.93
CA ALA A 221 -28.85 -22.51 23.37
C ALA A 221 -27.80 -21.42 23.65
N ILE A 222 -26.63 -21.52 23.01
CA ILE A 222 -25.53 -20.55 23.17
C ILE A 222 -25.91 -19.19 22.55
N ARG A 223 -26.49 -19.16 21.35
CA ARG A 223 -27.03 -17.94 20.71
C ARG A 223 -27.97 -17.20 21.67
N THR A 224 -28.89 -17.92 22.29
CA THR A 224 -29.85 -17.36 23.25
C THR A 224 -29.15 -16.83 24.50
N GLY A 225 -28.23 -17.62 25.08
CA GLY A 225 -27.47 -17.25 26.28
C GLY A 225 -26.53 -16.05 26.10
N LEU A 226 -25.94 -15.89 24.91
CA LEU A 226 -25.15 -14.71 24.57
C LEU A 226 -26.07 -13.48 24.38
N ALA A 227 -27.19 -13.64 23.67
CA ALA A 227 -28.11 -12.54 23.36
C ALA A 227 -28.85 -11.97 24.59
N ASN A 228 -29.08 -12.77 25.63
CA ASN A 228 -29.68 -12.34 26.90
C ASN A 228 -28.65 -12.16 28.03
N ALA A 229 -27.35 -12.27 27.74
CA ALA A 229 -26.23 -12.23 28.68
C ALA A 229 -26.25 -13.27 29.82
N SER A 230 -27.03 -14.36 29.71
CA SER A 230 -26.96 -15.50 30.65
C SER A 230 -25.75 -16.41 30.39
N MET A 231 -24.99 -16.18 29.32
CA MET A 231 -23.69 -16.81 29.04
C MET A 231 -22.67 -15.74 28.61
N THR A 232 -21.43 -15.90 29.07
CA THR A 232 -20.23 -15.33 28.46
C THR A 232 -19.62 -16.32 27.46
N TYR A 233 -18.77 -15.86 26.53
CA TYR A 233 -18.07 -16.74 25.58
C TYR A 233 -17.35 -17.91 26.26
N THR A 234 -16.63 -17.66 27.37
CA THR A 234 -15.95 -18.69 28.15
C THR A 234 -16.95 -19.69 28.77
N SER A 235 -18.08 -19.24 29.32
CA SER A 235 -19.10 -20.16 29.84
C SER A 235 -19.78 -20.99 28.74
N ALA A 236 -19.90 -20.45 27.52
CA ALA A 236 -20.42 -21.16 26.37
C ALA A 236 -19.42 -22.22 25.84
N GLN A 237 -18.11 -21.94 25.90
CA GLN A 237 -17.07 -22.95 25.68
C GLN A 237 -17.17 -24.07 26.72
N THR A 238 -17.20 -23.74 28.02
CA THR A 238 -17.37 -24.72 29.11
C THR A 238 -18.67 -25.54 28.99
N TYR A 239 -19.75 -24.93 28.48
CA TYR A 239 -21.01 -25.64 28.18
C TYR A 239 -20.83 -26.71 27.08
N LEU A 240 -20.09 -26.40 26.00
CA LEU A 240 -19.75 -27.38 24.97
C LEU A 240 -18.79 -28.46 25.49
N ASP A 241 -17.76 -28.08 26.25
CA ASP A 241 -16.81 -29.02 26.86
C ASP A 241 -17.52 -30.04 27.76
N ASN A 242 -18.48 -29.58 28.57
CA ASN A 242 -19.34 -30.44 29.37
C ASN A 242 -20.26 -31.33 28.52
N ALA A 243 -20.89 -30.77 27.48
CA ALA A 243 -21.81 -31.51 26.61
C ALA A 243 -21.14 -32.65 25.83
N TYR A 244 -19.91 -32.44 25.36
CA TYR A 244 -19.13 -33.44 24.61
C TYR A 244 -18.13 -34.23 25.46
N SER A 245 -18.12 -34.03 26.79
CA SER A 245 -17.22 -34.74 27.72
C SER A 245 -17.33 -36.27 27.62
N ALA A 246 -18.56 -36.79 27.57
CA ALA A 246 -18.84 -38.23 27.45
C ALA A 246 -18.45 -38.83 26.07
N THR A 247 -18.25 -38.00 25.05
CA THR A 247 -17.83 -38.41 23.69
C THR A 247 -16.34 -38.19 23.42
N GLY A 248 -15.55 -37.85 24.44
CA GLY A 248 -14.10 -37.62 24.31
C GLY A 248 -13.70 -36.17 24.01
N GLY A 249 -14.62 -35.21 24.18
CA GLY A 249 -14.38 -33.78 23.99
C GLY A 249 -14.93 -33.21 22.68
N VAL A 250 -14.87 -31.88 22.55
CA VAL A 250 -15.34 -31.16 21.36
C VAL A 250 -14.52 -31.50 20.12
N SER A 251 -15.19 -31.85 19.02
CA SER A 251 -14.57 -32.27 17.77
C SER A 251 -15.42 -31.89 16.55
N GLY A 252 -14.85 -31.92 15.35
CA GLY A 252 -15.55 -31.56 14.10
C GLY A 252 -16.20 -30.17 14.16
N LYS A 253 -17.44 -30.05 13.67
CA LYS A 253 -18.19 -28.77 13.70
C LYS A 253 -18.45 -28.24 15.13
N ALA A 254 -18.42 -29.08 16.16
CA ALA A 254 -18.53 -28.62 17.55
C ALA A 254 -17.25 -27.94 18.05
N LEU A 255 -16.08 -28.41 17.61
CA LEU A 255 -14.80 -27.73 17.87
C LEU A 255 -14.74 -26.38 17.14
N GLU A 256 -15.25 -26.30 15.92
CA GLU A 256 -15.32 -25.04 15.14
C GLU A 256 -16.21 -24.01 15.85
N LEU A 257 -17.37 -24.41 16.39
CA LEU A 257 -18.21 -23.55 17.23
C LEU A 257 -17.49 -23.13 18.53
N TRP A 258 -16.78 -24.04 19.19
CA TRP A 258 -15.97 -23.73 20.37
C TRP A 258 -14.84 -22.74 20.06
N GLN A 259 -14.20 -22.87 18.89
CA GLN A 259 -13.16 -21.96 18.41
C GLN A 259 -13.73 -20.59 18.03
N MET A 260 -14.92 -20.53 17.42
CA MET A 260 -15.61 -19.26 17.14
C MET A 260 -15.92 -18.47 18.42
N LEU A 261 -16.27 -19.13 19.52
CA LEU A 261 -16.44 -18.47 20.82
C LEU A 261 -15.11 -17.92 21.36
N GLY A 262 -14.00 -18.62 21.12
CA GLY A 262 -12.65 -18.12 21.40
C GLY A 262 -12.28 -16.90 20.55
N ASP A 263 -12.49 -16.97 19.23
CA ASP A 263 -12.33 -15.85 18.28
C ASP A 263 -13.11 -14.61 18.77
N MET A 264 -14.38 -14.78 19.15
CA MET A 264 -15.25 -13.70 19.67
C MET A 264 -14.73 -13.13 20.99
N LYS A 265 -14.21 -13.96 21.89
CA LYS A 265 -13.56 -13.47 23.12
C LYS A 265 -12.34 -12.62 22.78
N THR A 266 -11.47 -13.06 21.87
CA THR A 266 -10.28 -12.31 21.45
C THR A 266 -10.64 -10.95 20.82
N ILE A 267 -11.69 -10.89 20.00
CA ILE A 267 -12.18 -9.62 19.42
C ILE A 267 -12.68 -8.69 20.55
N ALA A 268 -13.46 -9.20 21.50
CA ALA A 268 -14.01 -8.40 22.61
C ALA A 268 -12.93 -7.95 23.62
N ASP A 269 -11.94 -8.81 23.91
CA ASP A 269 -10.79 -8.48 24.75
C ASP A 269 -9.96 -7.37 24.08
N LEU A 270 -9.68 -7.48 22.77
CA LEU A 270 -8.89 -6.49 22.02
C LEU A 270 -9.60 -5.13 21.99
N ALA A 271 -10.91 -5.11 21.73
CA ALA A 271 -11.73 -3.88 21.68
C ALA A 271 -11.69 -3.03 22.97
N VAL A 272 -11.32 -3.63 24.11
CA VAL A 272 -11.08 -2.93 25.38
C VAL A 272 -9.59 -2.71 25.63
N ARG A 273 -8.74 -3.68 25.27
CA ARG A 273 -7.28 -3.63 25.49
C ARG A 273 -6.57 -2.53 24.71
N VAL A 274 -7.05 -2.13 23.53
CA VAL A 274 -6.36 -1.08 22.72
C VAL A 274 -6.11 0.20 23.53
N ASN A 275 -7.07 0.63 24.34
CA ASN A 275 -6.96 1.80 25.22
C ASN A 275 -6.03 1.61 26.45
N THR A 276 -5.31 0.49 26.56
CA THR A 276 -4.19 0.34 27.51
C THR A 276 -2.82 0.52 26.86
N LEU A 277 -2.76 0.84 25.57
CA LEU A 277 -1.53 1.05 24.78
C LEU A 277 -1.29 2.55 24.62
N THR A 278 -0.04 3.01 24.75
CA THR A 278 0.36 4.40 24.52
C THR A 278 1.03 4.57 23.15
N ALA A 279 0.92 5.76 22.56
CA ALA A 279 1.57 6.09 21.29
C ALA A 279 3.10 6.04 21.40
N SER A 280 3.66 6.56 22.50
CA SER A 280 5.08 6.45 22.83
C SER A 280 5.37 6.68 24.32
N ALA A 281 6.61 6.42 24.76
CA ALA A 281 7.07 6.75 26.11
C ALA A 281 7.00 8.25 26.48
N THR A 282 6.73 9.13 25.51
CA THR A 282 6.54 10.58 25.68
C THR A 282 5.15 11.07 25.24
N ASP A 283 4.29 10.18 24.76
CA ASP A 283 2.96 10.50 24.26
C ASP A 283 1.94 9.45 24.75
N SER A 284 1.12 9.86 25.71
CA SER A 284 0.08 9.03 26.32
C SER A 284 -1.22 8.98 25.52
N SER A 285 -1.20 9.32 24.23
CA SER A 285 -2.35 9.13 23.34
C SER A 285 -2.69 7.64 23.21
N HIS A 286 -3.98 7.32 23.23
CA HIS A 286 -4.51 5.96 23.20
C HIS A 286 -5.31 5.75 21.91
N PRO A 287 -5.31 4.53 21.32
CA PRO A 287 -6.22 4.17 20.24
C PRO A 287 -7.68 4.20 20.70
N ASP A 288 -8.59 4.53 19.78
CA ASP A 288 -10.00 4.73 20.09
C ASP A 288 -10.73 3.46 20.59
N LEU A 289 -11.75 3.64 21.45
CA LEU A 289 -12.53 2.55 22.05
C LEU A 289 -13.72 2.13 21.18
N VAL A 290 -13.58 0.99 20.50
CA VAL A 290 -14.67 0.41 19.69
C VAL A 290 -15.64 -0.38 20.57
N ALA A 291 -16.81 0.21 20.88
CA ALA A 291 -17.82 -0.44 21.71
C ALA A 291 -18.30 -1.78 21.12
N ALA A 292 -18.32 -2.85 21.93
CA ALA A 292 -18.70 -4.19 21.50
C ALA A 292 -20.06 -4.27 20.78
N THR A 293 -21.01 -3.39 21.11
CA THR A 293 -22.33 -3.29 20.48
C THR A 293 -22.31 -2.80 19.03
N VAL A 294 -21.19 -2.23 18.55
CA VAL A 294 -20.97 -1.85 17.14
C VAL A 294 -20.06 -2.82 16.38
N ILE A 295 -19.61 -3.93 16.97
CA ILE A 295 -18.78 -4.94 16.29
C ILE A 295 -19.67 -6.09 15.80
N ALA A 296 -19.88 -6.21 14.48
CA ALA A 296 -20.70 -7.26 13.89
C ALA A 296 -20.18 -8.66 14.18
N ALA A 297 -18.85 -8.82 14.24
CA ALA A 297 -18.18 -10.09 14.53
C ALA A 297 -18.34 -10.60 15.97
N LEU A 298 -18.99 -9.83 16.87
CA LEU A 298 -19.41 -10.29 18.19
C LEU A 298 -20.84 -10.87 18.22
N ASN A 299 -21.50 -10.97 17.06
CA ASN A 299 -22.70 -11.77 16.89
C ASN A 299 -22.33 -13.22 16.45
N LEU A 300 -22.91 -14.24 17.11
CA LEU A 300 -22.60 -15.65 16.84
C LEU A 300 -23.06 -16.09 15.44
N ASP A 301 -24.18 -15.59 14.96
CA ASP A 301 -24.73 -15.87 13.62
C ASP A 301 -23.80 -15.33 12.54
N TYR A 302 -23.22 -14.15 12.76
CA TYR A 302 -22.21 -13.57 11.88
C TYR A 302 -20.96 -14.45 11.82
N ARG A 303 -20.41 -14.90 12.96
CA ARG A 303 -19.23 -15.80 12.96
C ARG A 303 -19.56 -17.15 12.31
N MET A 304 -20.74 -17.71 12.57
CA MET A 304 -21.22 -18.92 11.93
C MET A 304 -21.42 -18.72 10.41
N ALA A 305 -21.89 -17.54 9.98
CA ALA A 305 -21.99 -17.17 8.57
C ALA A 305 -20.62 -17.10 7.89
N VAL A 306 -19.62 -16.47 8.53
CA VAL A 306 -18.21 -16.47 8.04
C VAL A 306 -17.71 -17.90 7.86
N TYR A 307 -17.87 -18.74 8.88
CA TYR A 307 -17.40 -20.13 8.85
C TYR A 307 -18.09 -20.95 7.75
N LEU A 308 -19.42 -20.94 7.70
CA LEU A 308 -20.19 -21.76 6.76
C LEU A 308 -20.04 -21.29 5.30
N SER A 309 -19.98 -19.98 5.07
CA SER A 309 -19.76 -19.42 3.72
C SER A 309 -18.32 -19.63 3.27
N GLY A 310 -17.35 -19.55 4.19
CA GLY A 310 -15.94 -19.85 3.95
C GLY A 310 -15.64 -21.28 3.50
N GLN A 311 -16.55 -22.24 3.70
CA GLN A 311 -16.43 -23.60 3.14
C GLN A 311 -16.57 -23.64 1.61
N SER A 312 -17.11 -22.57 1.00
CA SER A 312 -17.15 -22.39 -0.45
C SER A 312 -15.88 -21.76 -1.04
N SER A 313 -14.90 -21.39 -0.21
CA SER A 313 -13.69 -20.68 -0.61
C SER A 313 -12.41 -21.27 -0.01
N LYS A 314 -11.27 -20.67 -0.36
CA LYS A 314 -9.98 -20.86 0.31
C LYS A 314 -9.13 -19.59 0.16
N SER A 315 -8.30 -19.30 1.16
CA SER A 315 -7.19 -18.37 1.04
C SER A 315 -6.03 -18.98 0.21
N ALA A 316 -5.09 -18.14 -0.25
CA ALA A 316 -3.79 -18.62 -0.70
C ALA A 316 -2.97 -19.06 0.53
N ALA A 317 -2.63 -20.34 0.62
CA ALA A 317 -2.01 -20.92 1.81
C ALA A 317 -0.62 -20.31 2.08
N ILE A 318 -0.39 -19.90 3.32
CA ILE A 318 0.64 -18.92 3.68
C ILE A 318 2.06 -19.52 3.73
N ILE A 319 2.20 -20.82 3.44
CA ILE A 319 3.46 -21.47 3.08
C ILE A 319 4.13 -20.79 1.87
N SER A 320 3.36 -20.15 0.98
CA SER A 320 3.89 -19.29 -0.09
C SER A 320 4.10 -17.82 0.32
N GLY A 321 3.71 -17.41 1.52
CA GLY A 321 3.77 -16.02 2.00
C GLY A 321 5.17 -15.43 1.93
N ALA A 322 6.20 -16.21 2.25
CA ALA A 322 7.59 -15.76 2.11
C ALA A 322 8.02 -15.55 0.65
N VAL A 323 7.66 -16.51 -0.21
CA VAL A 323 7.97 -16.47 -1.65
C VAL A 323 7.19 -15.36 -2.36
N GLN A 324 5.99 -15.04 -1.89
CA GLN A 324 5.17 -13.93 -2.38
C GLN A 324 5.71 -12.58 -1.88
N ALA A 325 6.00 -12.45 -0.58
CA ALA A 325 6.48 -11.21 0.03
C ALA A 325 7.74 -10.64 -0.65
N TYR A 326 8.74 -11.48 -0.93
CA TYR A 326 9.98 -11.06 -1.60
C TYR A 326 9.95 -11.26 -3.13
N GLY A 327 8.89 -11.89 -3.65
CA GLY A 327 8.74 -12.24 -5.07
C GLY A 327 7.65 -11.42 -5.78
N SER A 328 6.83 -12.11 -6.57
CA SER A 328 5.74 -11.51 -7.35
C SER A 328 4.38 -11.94 -6.83
N LYS A 329 3.39 -11.03 -6.97
CA LYS A 329 1.96 -11.29 -6.77
C LYS A 329 1.55 -12.64 -7.34
N ALA A 330 0.86 -13.45 -6.55
CA ALA A 330 0.28 -14.70 -7.03
C ALA A 330 -0.97 -14.41 -7.87
N MET A 331 -0.78 -14.22 -9.18
CA MET A 331 -1.88 -14.00 -10.10
C MET A 331 -2.70 -15.29 -10.25
N LEU A 332 -4.00 -15.26 -9.95
CA LEU A 332 -4.89 -16.29 -10.47
C LEU A 332 -5.04 -16.02 -11.97
N GLY A 333 -4.55 -16.97 -12.78
CA GLY A 333 -4.64 -16.87 -14.24
C GLY A 333 -6.08 -16.65 -14.66
N ILE A 334 -6.36 -15.50 -15.27
CA ILE A 334 -7.70 -15.13 -15.75
C ILE A 334 -8.17 -16.25 -16.68
N PRO A 335 -9.25 -17.00 -16.34
CA PRO A 335 -9.84 -17.95 -17.27
C PRO A 335 -10.21 -17.20 -18.54
N VAL A 336 -9.94 -17.76 -19.72
CA VAL A 336 -10.09 -17.04 -21.01
C VAL A 336 -11.52 -16.51 -21.25
N THR A 337 -12.50 -17.01 -20.49
CA THR A 337 -13.89 -16.58 -20.45
C THR A 337 -14.20 -15.38 -19.53
N ASN A 338 -13.35 -15.04 -18.55
CA ASN A 338 -13.60 -13.93 -17.61
C ASN A 338 -12.91 -12.63 -18.06
N THR A 339 -13.42 -12.04 -19.14
CA THR A 339 -12.95 -10.76 -19.68
C THR A 339 -13.24 -9.56 -18.78
N ALA A 340 -14.09 -9.70 -17.76
CA ALA A 340 -14.49 -8.59 -16.89
C ALA A 340 -13.34 -7.99 -16.07
N LEU A 341 -12.29 -8.78 -15.78
CA LEU A 341 -11.12 -8.34 -15.00
C LEU A 341 -10.02 -7.69 -15.85
N LEU A 342 -10.23 -7.54 -17.17
CA LEU A 342 -9.33 -6.79 -18.07
C LEU A 342 -9.41 -5.27 -17.86
N ASN A 343 -10.31 -4.79 -16.99
CA ASN A 343 -10.43 -3.42 -16.51
C ASN A 343 -9.57 -3.12 -15.26
N GLN A 344 -8.90 -4.14 -14.69
CA GLN A 344 -8.23 -4.01 -13.40
C GLN A 344 -6.71 -3.81 -13.53
N PHE A 345 -6.19 -2.87 -12.75
CA PHE A 345 -4.78 -2.54 -12.61
C PHE A 345 -4.39 -2.59 -11.14
N ASP A 346 -3.43 -3.44 -10.81
CA ASP A 346 -3.00 -3.68 -9.44
C ASP A 346 -1.63 -3.05 -9.21
N VAL A 347 -1.67 -1.83 -8.68
CA VAL A 347 -0.52 -0.95 -8.47
C VAL A 347 0.17 -1.34 -7.17
N VAL A 348 1.50 -1.48 -7.21
CA VAL A 348 2.30 -1.83 -6.04
C VAL A 348 3.64 -1.10 -6.06
N ALA A 349 4.16 -0.77 -4.88
CA ALA A 349 5.53 -0.28 -4.71
C ALA A 349 6.55 -1.21 -5.40
N ASP A 350 7.59 -0.63 -6.00
CA ASP A 350 8.68 -1.35 -6.69
C ASP A 350 9.80 -1.82 -5.73
N THR A 351 9.49 -1.91 -4.45
CA THR A 351 10.37 -2.30 -3.35
C THR A 351 10.13 -3.76 -2.92
N SER A 352 11.13 -4.38 -2.30
CA SER A 352 11.02 -5.72 -1.71
C SER A 352 11.40 -5.71 -0.22
N PRO A 353 10.64 -6.40 0.66
CA PRO A 353 9.35 -7.05 0.39
C PRO A 353 8.18 -6.07 0.18
N SER A 354 7.06 -6.62 -0.26
CA SER A 354 5.74 -5.98 -0.20
C SER A 354 4.67 -7.04 0.14
N MET A 355 4.53 -7.34 1.45
CA MET A 355 3.88 -8.58 1.90
C MET A 355 2.37 -8.58 1.68
N VAL A 356 1.67 -7.57 2.22
CA VAL A 356 0.22 -7.42 2.09
C VAL A 356 -0.16 -7.29 0.61
N ALA A 357 0.56 -6.45 -0.13
CA ALA A 357 0.34 -6.22 -1.56
C ALA A 357 0.67 -7.41 -2.48
N ASN A 358 1.29 -8.49 -1.98
CA ASN A 358 1.51 -9.74 -2.72
C ASN A 358 0.72 -10.93 -2.12
N SER A 359 -0.10 -10.70 -1.07
CA SER A 359 -0.83 -11.73 -0.33
C SER A 359 -2.17 -12.11 -0.97
N GLN A 360 -2.62 -13.34 -0.74
CA GLN A 360 -3.81 -13.93 -1.39
C GLN A 360 -3.65 -14.00 -2.93
N TRP A 361 -4.74 -14.02 -3.70
CA TRP A 361 -4.70 -14.11 -5.15
C TRP A 361 -5.04 -12.78 -5.82
N HIS A 362 -4.24 -12.43 -6.84
CA HIS A 362 -4.34 -11.16 -7.55
C HIS A 362 -4.95 -11.33 -8.95
N TYR A 363 -5.53 -10.24 -9.46
CA TYR A 363 -6.21 -10.16 -10.76
C TYR A 363 -5.85 -8.87 -11.49
N GLY A 364 -6.18 -8.80 -12.79
CA GLY A 364 -5.84 -7.66 -13.63
C GLY A 364 -4.36 -7.60 -14.02
N LYS A 365 -3.85 -6.41 -14.32
CA LYS A 365 -2.44 -6.15 -14.67
C LYS A 365 -1.68 -5.57 -13.48
N ASN A 366 -0.61 -6.25 -13.05
CA ASN A 366 0.35 -5.72 -12.09
C ASN A 366 1.08 -4.47 -12.65
N VAL A 367 1.15 -3.40 -11.86
CA VAL A 367 1.81 -2.12 -12.20
C VAL A 367 2.78 -1.75 -11.08
N ARG A 368 4.08 -1.66 -11.38
CA ARG A 368 5.11 -1.27 -10.42
C ARG A 368 5.33 0.24 -10.44
N VAL A 369 5.33 0.86 -9.27
CA VAL A 369 5.66 2.29 -9.07
C VAL A 369 6.88 2.39 -8.17
N THR A 370 7.97 2.96 -8.69
CA THR A 370 9.18 3.21 -7.92
C THR A 370 8.91 4.23 -6.82
N ILE A 371 9.33 3.89 -5.61
CA ILE A 371 9.34 4.75 -4.43
C ILE A 371 10.75 4.66 -3.82
N GLU A 372 11.06 5.58 -2.93
CA GLU A 372 12.26 5.50 -2.09
C GLU A 372 12.23 4.32 -1.11
N ASP A 373 13.39 3.76 -0.81
CA ASP A 373 13.49 2.52 -0.05
C ASP A 373 13.46 2.77 1.47
N GLN A 374 12.49 2.14 2.15
CA GLN A 374 12.21 2.35 3.59
C GLN A 374 12.57 1.13 4.45
N PRO A 375 12.89 1.32 5.75
CA PRO A 375 13.06 0.24 6.72
C PRO A 375 11.94 -0.80 6.67
N LEU A 376 12.29 -2.07 6.82
CA LEU A 376 11.29 -3.14 6.86
C LEU A 376 10.58 -3.21 8.21
N TYR A 377 11.24 -2.82 9.29
CA TYR A 377 10.70 -2.79 10.66
C TYR A 377 11.41 -1.73 11.47
N ARG A 378 10.69 -1.15 12.44
CA ARG A 378 11.19 -0.11 13.37
C ARG A 378 10.70 -0.33 14.81
N GLY A 379 11.49 0.15 15.77
CA GLY A 379 11.10 0.29 17.18
C GLY A 379 10.99 -0.95 18.06
N GLY A 380 11.33 -2.15 17.58
CA GLY A 380 11.23 -3.38 18.37
C GLY A 380 9.80 -3.93 18.44
N ILE A 381 9.23 -4.29 17.30
CA ILE A 381 8.06 -5.17 17.21
C ILE A 381 8.46 -6.58 17.67
N VAL A 382 7.54 -7.31 18.31
CA VAL A 382 7.77 -8.70 18.73
C VAL A 382 7.59 -9.66 17.54
N LEU A 383 8.62 -9.77 16.70
CA LEU A 383 8.70 -10.75 15.61
C LEU A 383 9.33 -12.05 16.11
N SER A 384 8.54 -13.05 16.52
CA SER A 384 9.12 -14.27 17.12
C SER A 384 10.01 -15.04 16.13
N ALA A 385 10.97 -15.80 16.65
CA ALA A 385 11.84 -16.65 15.81
C ALA A 385 11.09 -17.78 15.08
N ALA A 386 9.82 -18.04 15.41
CA ALA A 386 8.93 -18.89 14.63
C ALA A 386 8.15 -18.10 13.58
N ASP A 387 7.77 -16.84 13.86
CA ASP A 387 7.16 -15.93 12.89
C ASP A 387 8.17 -15.42 11.84
N GLN A 388 9.47 -15.70 12.04
CA GLN A 388 10.48 -15.75 10.97
C GLN A 388 10.21 -16.88 9.93
N SER A 389 9.06 -17.57 9.99
CA SER A 389 8.45 -18.34 8.89
C SER A 389 7.26 -17.66 8.18
N TRP A 390 6.99 -16.38 8.48
CA TRP A 390 6.27 -15.40 7.65
C TRP A 390 4.76 -15.63 7.47
N ASP A 391 4.12 -16.37 8.39
CA ASP A 391 2.65 -16.43 8.53
C ASP A 391 2.17 -15.35 9.51
N TYR A 392 2.28 -14.09 9.07
CA TYR A 392 2.20 -12.89 9.90
C TYR A 392 0.86 -12.63 10.62
N GLY A 393 -0.19 -13.43 10.40
CA GLY A 393 -1.49 -13.23 11.08
C GLY A 393 -1.49 -13.53 12.59
N ASN A 394 -0.34 -13.93 13.16
CA ASN A 394 -0.15 -14.04 14.61
C ASN A 394 0.71 -12.90 15.20
N VAL A 395 1.30 -12.03 14.37
CA VAL A 395 2.09 -10.90 14.87
C VAL A 395 1.14 -9.82 15.35
N GLU A 396 1.21 -9.51 16.64
CA GLU A 396 0.51 -8.37 17.23
C GLU A 396 1.21 -7.08 16.77
N LEU A 397 0.69 -6.48 15.71
CA LEU A 397 1.22 -5.23 15.13
C LEU A 397 0.88 -4.01 16.00
N LEU A 398 -0.29 -3.98 16.62
CA LEU A 398 -0.69 -2.90 17.53
C LEU A 398 -0.22 -3.21 18.96
N VAL A 399 0.88 -2.58 19.35
CA VAL A 399 1.54 -2.74 20.65
C VAL A 399 1.78 -1.39 21.32
N ASP A 400 2.14 -1.41 22.61
CA ASP A 400 2.53 -0.20 23.34
C ASP A 400 3.77 0.45 22.69
N GLY A 401 3.70 1.75 22.42
CA GLY A 401 4.66 2.50 21.60
C GLY A 401 4.37 2.49 20.10
N TYR A 402 3.11 2.33 19.68
CA TYR A 402 2.72 2.07 18.28
C TYR A 402 3.18 3.13 17.26
N ALA A 403 3.27 4.42 17.62
CA ALA A 403 3.73 5.45 16.69
C ALA A 403 5.18 5.20 16.21
N ASN A 404 5.99 4.58 17.08
CA ASN A 404 7.40 4.27 16.84
C ASN A 404 7.64 2.80 16.46
N LYS A 405 6.60 1.97 16.35
CA LYS A 405 6.70 0.52 16.15
C LYS A 405 5.85 0.08 14.97
N ASP A 406 6.50 -0.07 13.81
CA ASP A 406 5.82 -0.32 12.54
C ASP A 406 6.62 -1.30 11.67
N PHE A 407 5.92 -1.93 10.71
CA PHE A 407 6.47 -2.89 9.77
C PHE A 407 6.01 -2.57 8.35
N GLY A 408 6.97 -2.51 7.43
CA GLY A 408 6.69 -2.36 6.00
C GLY A 408 6.20 -0.96 5.63
N ASP A 409 6.93 0.08 6.04
CA ASP A 409 6.72 1.48 5.63
C ASP A 409 6.55 1.62 4.10
N THR A 410 7.19 0.75 3.30
CA THR A 410 7.03 0.63 1.84
C THR A 410 5.61 0.30 1.35
N HIS A 411 4.72 -0.14 2.24
CA HIS A 411 3.30 -0.34 1.99
C HIS A 411 2.51 0.98 1.94
N SER A 412 3.12 2.12 2.31
CA SER A 412 2.48 3.43 2.37
C SER A 412 1.89 3.91 1.04
N LEU A 413 0.64 4.40 1.09
CA LEU A 413 0.00 5.13 0.00
C LEU A 413 0.63 6.52 -0.23
N VAL A 414 1.19 7.15 0.81
CA VAL A 414 1.85 8.46 0.70
C VAL A 414 3.11 8.36 -0.16
N LEU A 415 3.95 7.35 0.04
CA LEU A 415 5.15 7.14 -0.77
C LEU A 415 4.81 6.94 -2.25
N LEU A 416 3.71 6.24 -2.53
CA LEU A 416 3.17 6.10 -3.89
C LEU A 416 2.67 7.45 -4.43
N GLN A 417 1.90 8.22 -3.65
CA GLN A 417 1.36 9.53 -4.04
C GLN A 417 2.46 10.54 -4.34
N ASP A 418 3.45 10.66 -3.46
CA ASP A 418 4.51 11.67 -3.51
C ASP A 418 5.49 11.35 -4.64
N SER A 419 5.83 10.07 -4.83
CA SER A 419 6.62 9.63 -5.98
C SER A 419 5.84 9.82 -7.31
N LEU A 420 4.57 9.43 -7.38
CA LEU A 420 3.74 9.65 -8.57
C LEU A 420 3.64 11.15 -8.92
N ASN A 421 3.62 12.04 -7.92
CA ASN A 421 3.68 13.49 -8.12
C ASN A 421 4.98 13.95 -8.79
N VAL A 422 6.15 13.49 -8.31
CA VAL A 422 7.45 13.81 -8.93
C VAL A 422 7.53 13.23 -10.35
N GLN A 423 7.14 11.97 -10.54
CA GLN A 423 7.15 11.30 -11.84
C GLN A 423 6.24 12.00 -12.85
N ASN A 424 5.00 12.31 -12.48
CA ASN A 424 4.06 13.08 -13.29
C ASN A 424 4.60 14.47 -13.63
N THR A 425 5.23 15.16 -12.66
CA THR A 425 5.81 16.50 -12.88
C THR A 425 6.97 16.45 -13.89
N LEU A 426 7.86 15.46 -13.80
CA LEU A 426 8.92 15.25 -14.80
C LEU A 426 8.36 14.91 -16.18
N LEU A 427 7.31 14.09 -16.27
CA LEU A 427 6.66 13.76 -17.54
C LEU A 427 5.92 14.96 -18.15
N GLN A 428 5.37 15.87 -17.33
CA GLN A 428 4.65 17.05 -17.83
C GLN A 428 5.55 18.12 -18.46
N LEU A 429 6.86 18.09 -18.19
CA LEU A 429 7.87 18.85 -18.94
C LEU A 429 7.97 18.42 -20.41
N LEU A 430 7.56 17.20 -20.75
CA LEU A 430 7.59 16.68 -22.11
C LEU A 430 6.27 16.99 -22.86
N PRO A 431 6.30 17.14 -24.19
CA PRO A 431 5.10 17.14 -25.03
C PRO A 431 4.23 15.89 -24.81
N PRO A 432 2.88 15.97 -24.90
CA PRO A 432 1.99 14.87 -24.51
C PRO A 432 2.24 13.54 -25.23
N ASP A 433 2.63 13.58 -26.51
CA ASP A 433 2.99 12.44 -27.35
C ASP A 433 4.26 11.71 -26.88
N GLN A 434 5.14 12.39 -26.13
CA GLN A 434 6.42 11.87 -25.67
C GLN A 434 6.35 11.22 -24.29
N ARG A 435 5.22 11.34 -23.56
CA ARG A 435 5.01 10.85 -22.18
C ARG A 435 4.80 9.32 -22.07
N GLY A 436 5.11 8.59 -23.13
CA GLY A 436 4.96 7.14 -23.22
C GLY A 436 5.96 6.34 -22.37
N SER A 437 5.95 5.02 -22.53
CA SER A 437 6.75 4.08 -21.72
C SER A 437 8.24 4.36 -21.72
N THR A 438 8.80 4.92 -22.80
CA THR A 438 10.21 5.31 -22.88
C THR A 438 10.56 6.42 -21.88
N ALA A 439 9.75 7.49 -21.83
CA ALA A 439 9.95 8.57 -20.87
C ALA A 439 9.69 8.11 -19.43
N GLN A 440 8.70 7.24 -19.20
CA GLN A 440 8.46 6.62 -17.89
C GLN A 440 9.66 5.76 -17.44
N GLY A 441 10.31 5.03 -18.36
CA GLY A 441 11.55 4.30 -18.10
C GLY A 441 12.73 5.22 -17.74
N VAL A 442 12.87 6.35 -18.44
CA VAL A 442 13.87 7.39 -18.10
C VAL A 442 13.59 7.98 -16.71
N VAL A 443 12.34 8.31 -16.40
CA VAL A 443 11.94 8.84 -15.08
C VAL A 443 12.21 7.84 -13.95
N ARG A 444 11.94 6.54 -14.14
CA ARG A 444 12.32 5.49 -13.17
C ARG A 444 13.84 5.41 -12.99
N ALA A 445 14.62 5.49 -14.07
CA ALA A 445 16.08 5.53 -13.98
C ALA A 445 16.61 6.79 -13.27
N ILE A 446 15.94 7.94 -13.42
CA ILE A 446 16.28 9.19 -12.73
C ILE A 446 16.10 9.05 -11.22
N LEU A 447 14.97 8.50 -10.76
CA LEU A 447 14.75 8.26 -9.32
C LEU A 447 15.80 7.28 -8.76
N ASN A 448 16.07 6.18 -9.46
CA ASN A 448 17.06 5.17 -9.05
C ASN A 448 18.50 5.71 -8.90
N VAL A 449 18.83 6.90 -9.41
CA VAL A 449 20.15 7.55 -9.23
C VAL A 449 20.07 8.88 -8.47
N ALA A 450 18.89 9.28 -7.97
CA ALA A 450 18.69 10.52 -7.25
C ALA A 450 19.12 10.47 -5.77
N SER A 451 19.38 9.27 -5.23
CA SER A 451 20.02 9.06 -3.93
C SER A 451 21.23 8.15 -4.04
N ASN A 452 22.19 8.34 -3.12
CA ASN A 452 23.38 7.52 -2.92
C ASN A 452 23.38 6.80 -1.56
N LEU A 453 22.22 6.71 -0.92
CA LEU A 453 22.03 6.07 0.37
C LEU A 453 21.52 4.64 0.19
N VAL A 454 21.53 3.87 1.27
CA VAL A 454 20.98 2.51 1.34
C VAL A 454 20.26 2.37 2.67
N LYS A 455 19.02 1.89 2.64
CA LYS A 455 18.22 1.71 3.84
C LYS A 455 18.87 0.77 4.87
N THR A 456 18.51 0.94 6.13
CA THR A 456 18.89 0.05 7.24
C THR A 456 17.67 -0.16 8.12
N ASN A 457 17.33 -1.41 8.47
CA ASN A 457 16.18 -1.67 9.33
C ASN A 457 16.45 -1.19 10.78
N GLY A 458 15.37 -0.90 11.53
CA GLY A 458 15.44 -0.57 12.94
C GLY A 458 15.55 -1.81 13.85
N ASP A 459 15.11 -1.67 15.11
CA ASP A 459 15.11 -2.78 16.06
C ASP A 459 14.00 -3.81 15.75
N ALA A 460 14.35 -5.10 15.79
CA ALA A 460 13.51 -6.21 15.29
C ALA A 460 12.77 -7.03 16.38
N LEU A 461 13.01 -6.74 17.66
CA LEU A 461 12.50 -7.51 18.81
C LEU A 461 12.28 -6.63 20.04
N PHE A 462 13.34 -5.91 20.45
CA PHE A 462 13.37 -5.04 21.62
C PHE A 462 14.28 -3.85 21.29
N GLY A 463 13.88 -2.65 21.68
CA GLY A 463 14.66 -1.43 21.45
C GLY A 463 13.77 -0.24 21.12
N SER A 464 14.30 0.69 20.33
CA SER A 464 13.59 1.90 19.88
C SER A 464 14.13 2.46 18.55
N GLY A 465 15.21 1.89 18.00
CA GLY A 465 15.83 2.32 16.76
C GLY A 465 14.84 2.25 15.59
N GLN A 466 14.69 3.37 14.90
CA GLN A 466 13.80 3.49 13.74
C GLN A 466 14.42 2.99 12.43
N GLY A 467 15.74 2.74 12.42
CA GLY A 467 16.47 2.45 11.19
C GLY A 467 16.73 3.71 10.37
N LYS A 468 17.01 3.54 9.09
CA LYS A 468 17.25 4.61 8.11
C LYS A 468 16.60 4.28 6.77
N ALA A 469 15.95 5.26 6.17
CA ALA A 469 15.46 5.22 4.79
C ALA A 469 16.50 5.78 3.81
N GLU A 470 16.24 5.68 2.50
CA GLU A 470 16.90 6.55 1.52
C GLU A 470 16.51 8.01 1.75
N GLY A 471 15.21 8.29 1.96
CA GLY A 471 14.74 9.49 2.64
C GLY A 471 14.89 10.82 1.91
N ASN A 472 15.48 10.83 0.70
CA ASN A 472 15.83 12.06 -0.02
C ASN A 472 15.78 11.97 -1.55
N VAL A 473 15.29 10.85 -2.10
CA VAL A 473 15.22 10.58 -3.54
C VAL A 473 14.37 11.65 -4.24
N LEU A 474 13.21 11.95 -3.66
CA LEU A 474 12.22 12.84 -4.23
C LEU A 474 12.66 14.31 -4.05
N GLU A 475 13.23 14.67 -2.90
CA GLU A 475 13.78 16.00 -2.60
C GLU A 475 14.97 16.33 -3.48
N ASN A 476 15.90 15.39 -3.69
CA ASN A 476 17.03 15.58 -4.60
C ASN A 476 16.58 15.82 -6.04
N THR A 477 15.51 15.13 -6.45
CA THR A 477 14.90 15.29 -7.78
C THR A 477 14.18 16.65 -7.91
N LEU A 478 13.38 17.04 -6.92
CA LEU A 478 12.70 18.34 -6.91
C LEU A 478 13.64 19.52 -6.73
N ASN A 479 14.72 19.39 -5.95
CA ASN A 479 15.77 20.42 -5.84
C ASN A 479 16.45 20.68 -7.18
N ALA A 480 16.82 19.62 -7.90
CA ALA A 480 17.42 19.73 -9.23
C ALA A 480 16.43 20.35 -10.25
N LEU A 481 15.14 20.02 -10.15
CA LEU A 481 14.11 20.62 -10.97
C LEU A 481 13.83 22.08 -10.60
N ALA A 482 13.86 22.44 -9.32
CA ALA A 482 13.69 23.81 -8.84
C ALA A 482 14.81 24.72 -9.35
N ASP A 483 16.08 24.30 -9.21
CA ASP A 483 17.22 25.04 -9.76
C ASP A 483 17.02 25.30 -11.27
N LEU A 484 16.50 24.31 -12.02
CA LEU A 484 16.25 24.42 -13.44
C LEU A 484 15.11 25.39 -13.79
N VAL A 485 13.93 25.25 -13.17
CA VAL A 485 12.70 25.96 -13.59
C VAL A 485 12.41 27.26 -12.85
N LEU A 486 13.05 27.48 -11.70
CA LEU A 486 12.96 28.73 -10.92
C LEU A 486 14.26 29.56 -10.99
N GLY A 487 15.33 28.96 -11.52
CA GLY A 487 16.69 29.51 -11.46
C GLY A 487 17.39 29.20 -10.13
N PRO A 488 18.68 28.87 -10.12
CA PRO A 488 19.38 28.37 -8.93
C PRO A 488 19.47 29.41 -7.80
N VAL A 489 19.35 30.71 -8.10
CA VAL A 489 19.34 31.78 -7.09
C VAL A 489 18.06 31.75 -6.27
N ALA A 490 16.89 31.59 -6.90
CA ALA A 490 15.61 31.50 -6.21
C ALA A 490 15.43 30.13 -5.54
N ALA A 491 15.76 29.05 -6.26
CA ALA A 491 15.66 27.69 -5.76
C ALA A 491 16.50 27.44 -4.51
N LYS A 492 17.66 28.10 -4.37
CA LYS A 492 18.53 28.02 -3.16
C LYS A 492 17.79 28.33 -1.86
N ALA A 493 16.83 29.28 -1.88
CA ALA A 493 16.06 29.65 -0.69
C ALA A 493 14.92 28.66 -0.37
N LEU A 494 14.51 27.84 -1.35
CA LEU A 494 13.40 26.90 -1.24
C LEU A 494 13.85 25.46 -0.95
N ARG A 495 15.15 25.17 -1.06
CA ARG A 495 15.69 23.79 -1.09
C ARG A 495 15.19 22.91 0.04
N LEU A 496 14.81 21.70 -0.35
CA LEU A 496 14.40 20.62 0.52
C LEU A 496 15.63 19.84 1.01
N THR A 497 15.54 19.31 2.21
CA THR A 497 16.49 18.38 2.83
C THR A 497 15.66 17.17 3.27
N GLY A 498 15.75 16.05 2.56
CA GLY A 498 14.95 14.86 2.88
C GLY A 498 15.37 14.18 4.18
N SER A 499 14.42 13.54 4.86
CA SER A 499 14.64 12.86 6.14
C SER A 499 15.10 11.41 5.95
N THR A 500 16.33 11.10 6.35
CA THR A 500 16.87 9.73 6.31
C THR A 500 16.34 8.81 7.41
N ASP A 501 15.52 9.30 8.35
CA ASP A 501 15.09 8.55 9.53
C ASP A 501 13.84 7.70 9.25
N GLY A 502 13.78 6.50 9.81
CA GLY A 502 12.64 5.60 9.60
C GLY A 502 11.34 6.17 10.18
N GLY A 503 10.23 5.99 9.45
CA GLY A 503 8.89 6.44 9.87
C GLY A 503 8.54 7.91 9.54
N THR A 504 9.48 8.73 9.06
CA THR A 504 9.24 10.18 8.83
C THR A 504 8.59 10.51 7.48
N TRP A 505 8.32 9.53 6.63
CA TRP A 505 7.74 9.72 5.28
C TRP A 505 6.34 10.39 5.29
N ALA A 506 5.65 10.40 6.43
CA ALA A 506 4.33 10.99 6.59
C ALA A 506 4.38 12.47 7.04
N ASP A 507 5.55 12.98 7.42
CA ASP A 507 5.65 14.18 8.24
C ASP A 507 5.28 15.46 7.50
N ILE A 508 4.43 16.26 8.13
CA ILE A 508 3.92 17.54 7.60
C ILE A 508 4.62 18.77 8.22
N GLY A 509 5.53 18.56 9.16
CA GLY A 509 6.33 19.63 9.80
C GLY A 509 7.51 20.11 8.95
N ASP A 510 8.18 21.17 9.41
CA ASP A 510 9.31 21.78 8.69
C ASP A 510 10.68 21.11 8.96
N GLU A 511 10.78 20.22 9.96
CA GLU A 511 11.98 19.42 10.20
C GLU A 511 12.22 18.47 9.03
N ASN A 512 13.44 18.47 8.49
CA ASN A 512 13.75 17.85 7.20
C ASN A 512 12.72 18.20 6.11
N SER A 513 12.25 19.46 6.14
CA SER A 513 11.29 20.08 5.20
C SER A 513 9.85 19.55 5.24
N GLY A 514 9.69 18.24 5.40
CA GLY A 514 8.41 17.53 5.36
C GLY A 514 7.62 17.72 4.08
N ARG A 515 6.47 17.04 4.04
CA ARG A 515 5.53 17.07 2.91
C ARG A 515 5.00 18.47 2.65
N THR A 516 4.83 19.30 3.68
CA THR A 516 4.32 20.68 3.51
C THR A 516 5.24 21.53 2.64
N ARG A 517 6.56 21.57 2.91
CA ARG A 517 7.48 22.31 2.05
C ARG A 517 7.70 21.62 0.70
N PHE A 518 7.68 20.28 0.67
CA PHE A 518 7.72 19.49 -0.56
C PHE A 518 6.62 19.88 -1.55
N TYR A 519 5.35 19.82 -1.14
CA TYR A 519 4.21 20.16 -1.99
C TYR A 519 4.15 21.65 -2.32
N ASN A 520 4.61 22.53 -1.42
CA ASN A 520 4.73 23.96 -1.71
C ASN A 520 5.81 24.26 -2.77
N LEU A 521 6.92 23.51 -2.81
CA LEU A 521 7.92 23.62 -3.88
C LEU A 521 7.41 22.99 -5.19
N LEU A 522 6.79 21.81 -5.11
CA LEU A 522 6.16 21.13 -6.26
C LEU A 522 5.16 22.05 -6.97
N LYS A 523 4.30 22.73 -6.20
CA LYS A 523 3.35 23.72 -6.73
C LYS A 523 4.06 24.89 -7.40
N GLN A 524 5.11 25.46 -6.79
CA GLN A 524 5.88 26.56 -7.40
C GLN A 524 6.56 26.15 -8.71
N ILE A 525 7.10 24.93 -8.78
CA ILE A 525 7.65 24.33 -10.00
C ILE A 525 6.57 24.26 -11.09
N GLN A 526 5.41 23.67 -10.78
CA GLN A 526 4.29 23.50 -11.73
C GLN A 526 3.65 24.84 -12.14
N ASP A 527 3.63 25.83 -11.25
CA ASP A 527 3.12 27.17 -11.53
C ASP A 527 4.07 28.06 -12.34
N SER A 528 5.35 27.67 -12.48
CA SER A 528 6.37 28.47 -13.17
C SER A 528 6.06 28.70 -14.66
N SER A 529 6.54 29.84 -15.17
CA SER A 529 6.45 30.21 -16.59
C SER A 529 7.15 29.20 -17.50
N LEU A 530 8.31 28.68 -17.08
CA LEU A 530 9.05 27.65 -17.83
C LEU A 530 8.26 26.35 -17.92
N PHE A 531 7.73 25.84 -16.80
CA PHE A 531 6.97 24.58 -16.78
C PHE A 531 5.72 24.66 -17.65
N LYS A 532 4.99 25.79 -17.59
CA LYS A 532 3.80 26.03 -18.43
C LYS A 532 4.13 26.18 -19.92
N LYS A 533 5.35 26.61 -20.27
CA LYS A 533 5.85 26.63 -21.66
C LYS A 533 6.37 25.26 -22.12
N ALA A 534 6.93 24.46 -21.21
CA ALA A 534 7.61 23.20 -21.50
C ALA A 534 6.75 22.21 -22.31
N ALA A 535 5.49 22.05 -21.92
CA ALA A 535 4.52 21.17 -22.58
C ALA A 535 4.22 21.52 -24.06
N ASN A 536 4.65 22.69 -24.54
CA ASN A 536 4.48 23.17 -25.92
C ASN A 536 5.82 23.24 -26.71
N GLY A 537 6.92 22.74 -26.15
CA GLY A 537 8.26 22.79 -26.77
C GLY A 537 8.64 21.51 -27.51
N THR A 538 9.94 21.39 -27.84
CA THR A 538 10.57 20.13 -28.27
C THR A 538 11.66 19.80 -27.27
N LEU A 539 11.23 19.33 -26.09
CA LEU A 539 12.11 19.08 -24.95
C LEU A 539 12.43 17.61 -24.80
N THR A 540 13.68 17.28 -24.47
CA THR A 540 14.11 15.88 -24.27
C THR A 540 14.62 15.71 -22.84
N LEU A 541 13.94 14.87 -22.06
CA LEU A 541 14.40 14.41 -20.75
C LEU A 541 15.32 13.20 -20.91
N GLN A 542 16.50 13.25 -20.31
CA GLN A 542 17.51 12.18 -20.35
C GLN A 542 18.07 11.94 -18.94
N LEU A 543 18.59 10.74 -18.70
CA LEU A 543 19.39 10.45 -17.51
C LEU A 543 20.72 11.22 -17.60
N ALA A 544 21.27 11.69 -16.47
CA ALA A 544 22.52 12.46 -16.46
C ALA A 544 23.80 11.59 -16.51
N THR A 545 23.70 10.36 -17.02
CA THR A 545 24.82 9.41 -17.14
C THR A 545 24.93 8.85 -18.57
N PRO A 546 26.13 8.54 -19.07
CA PRO A 546 27.44 8.71 -18.43
C PRO A 546 27.86 10.19 -18.31
N THR A 547 28.40 10.57 -17.15
CA THR A 547 28.72 11.98 -16.83
C THR A 547 29.92 12.51 -17.65
N SER A 548 30.78 11.63 -18.14
CA SER A 548 31.91 11.95 -19.00
C SER A 548 31.47 12.60 -20.33
N GLU A 549 30.43 12.08 -20.96
CA GLU A 549 29.82 12.69 -22.15
C GLU A 549 29.11 14.01 -21.80
N LEU A 550 28.51 14.08 -20.61
CA LEU A 550 27.82 15.28 -20.12
C LEU A 550 28.77 16.48 -19.99
N ALA A 551 30.02 16.26 -19.54
CA ALA A 551 31.07 17.29 -19.50
C ALA A 551 31.39 17.89 -20.88
N THR A 552 31.34 17.08 -21.94
CA THR A 552 31.54 17.55 -23.32
C THR A 552 30.29 18.25 -23.86
N LEU A 553 29.10 17.68 -23.64
CA LEU A 553 27.83 18.27 -24.07
C LEU A 553 27.58 19.65 -23.44
N ALA A 554 27.97 19.84 -22.17
CA ALA A 554 27.85 21.09 -21.44
C ALA A 554 28.63 22.29 -22.03
N ARG A 555 29.42 22.10 -23.10
CA ARG A 555 29.99 23.19 -23.92
C ARG A 555 29.04 23.76 -24.97
N THR A 556 27.96 23.06 -25.30
CA THR A 556 27.05 23.41 -26.41
C THR A 556 25.56 23.26 -26.06
N ASP A 557 25.24 22.56 -24.98
CA ASP A 557 23.89 22.33 -24.48
C ASP A 557 23.76 22.90 -23.05
N PHE A 558 22.93 23.93 -22.87
CA PHE A 558 22.73 24.54 -21.54
C PHE A 558 22.04 23.59 -20.55
N GLY A 559 21.20 22.66 -21.03
CA GLY A 559 20.58 21.64 -20.17
C GLY A 559 21.64 20.71 -19.57
N ALA A 560 22.65 20.34 -20.37
CA ALA A 560 23.80 19.58 -19.88
C ALA A 560 24.65 20.38 -18.88
N TYR A 561 24.88 21.68 -19.12
CA TYR A 561 25.57 22.55 -18.17
C TYR A 561 24.78 22.71 -16.85
N ALA A 562 23.48 22.97 -16.93
CA ALA A 562 22.60 23.11 -15.76
C ALA A 562 22.58 21.84 -14.91
N ALA A 563 22.55 20.65 -15.55
CA ALA A 563 22.64 19.38 -14.84
C ALA A 563 23.95 19.24 -14.05
N LEU A 564 25.09 19.63 -14.63
CA LEU A 564 26.38 19.67 -13.93
C LEU A 564 26.44 20.76 -12.85
N TYR A 565 25.83 21.93 -13.07
CA TYR A 565 25.77 23.03 -12.11
C TYR A 565 24.96 22.66 -10.84
N SER A 566 23.88 21.90 -11.00
CA SER A 566 23.00 21.51 -9.89
C SER A 566 23.30 20.13 -9.28
N LEU A 567 24.14 19.32 -9.92
CA LEU A 567 24.25 17.86 -9.67
C LEU A 567 22.89 17.18 -9.84
N SER A 568 22.22 17.47 -10.95
CA SER A 568 20.95 16.87 -11.31
C SER A 568 21.11 15.40 -11.73
N PRO A 569 20.25 14.48 -11.29
CA PRO A 569 20.20 13.11 -11.82
C PRO A 569 19.67 13.05 -13.27
N PHE A 570 19.14 14.16 -13.80
CA PHE A 570 18.58 14.26 -15.15
C PHE A 570 19.06 15.47 -15.93
N VAL A 571 18.95 15.39 -17.26
CA VAL A 571 19.17 16.48 -18.22
C VAL A 571 17.85 16.78 -18.91
N LEU A 572 17.43 18.04 -18.92
CA LEU A 572 16.34 18.50 -19.79
C LEU A 572 16.96 19.36 -20.90
N LYS A 573 16.92 18.85 -22.13
CA LYS A 573 17.49 19.54 -23.30
C LYS A 573 16.43 20.41 -23.95
N PHE A 574 16.78 21.68 -24.21
CA PHE A 574 15.83 22.70 -24.67
C PHE A 574 15.67 22.80 -26.20
N GLY A 575 16.61 22.21 -26.97
CA GLY A 575 16.62 22.33 -28.43
C GLY A 575 16.62 23.80 -28.87
N THR A 576 15.88 24.12 -29.91
CA THR A 576 15.63 25.49 -30.39
C THR A 576 14.30 26.08 -29.86
N SER A 577 13.79 25.57 -28.73
CA SER A 577 12.45 25.90 -28.25
C SER A 577 12.37 27.25 -27.53
N ALA A 578 11.18 27.86 -27.52
CA ALA A 578 10.90 29.11 -26.80
C ALA A 578 11.10 29.04 -25.27
N ALA A 579 11.37 27.85 -24.72
CA ALA A 579 11.78 27.65 -23.34
C ALA A 579 13.22 28.16 -23.07
N GLU A 580 14.12 28.11 -24.06
CA GLU A 580 15.53 28.54 -23.90
C GLU A 580 15.65 30.01 -23.46
N ALA A 581 14.84 30.90 -24.05
CA ALA A 581 14.81 32.32 -23.70
C ALA A 581 14.32 32.57 -22.25
N GLU A 582 13.44 31.72 -21.74
CA GLU A 582 12.94 31.77 -20.37
C GLU A 582 14.02 31.25 -19.39
N VAL A 583 14.67 30.13 -19.72
CA VAL A 583 15.81 29.58 -18.95
C VAL A 583 16.93 30.60 -18.83
N LYS A 584 17.28 31.27 -19.94
CA LYS A 584 18.27 32.36 -19.96
C LYS A 584 17.92 33.50 -19.01
N ALA A 585 16.65 33.88 -18.93
CA ALA A 585 16.20 34.93 -18.01
C ALA A 585 16.27 34.48 -16.54
N LEU A 586 15.86 33.24 -16.24
CA LEU A 586 15.84 32.66 -14.89
C LEU A 586 17.25 32.38 -14.33
N TRP A 587 18.18 31.95 -15.19
CA TRP A 587 19.56 31.67 -14.81
C TRP A 587 20.47 32.91 -14.88
N GLY A 588 20.06 33.96 -15.60
CA GLY A 588 20.69 35.28 -15.59
C GLY A 588 22.20 35.23 -15.87
N ASN A 589 22.99 35.77 -14.94
CA ASN A 589 24.45 35.82 -15.05
C ASN A 589 25.07 34.42 -15.26
N ILE A 590 24.52 33.37 -14.65
CA ILE A 590 25.07 32.01 -14.79
C ILE A 590 24.89 31.51 -16.24
N TYR A 591 23.82 31.92 -16.94
CA TYR A 591 23.66 31.64 -18.36
C TYR A 591 24.63 32.48 -19.20
N THR A 592 24.79 33.78 -18.91
CA THR A 592 25.72 34.63 -19.69
C THR A 592 27.17 34.19 -19.52
N ASP A 593 27.55 33.79 -18.30
CA ASP A 593 28.89 33.30 -17.96
C ASP A 593 29.17 31.93 -18.60
N TRP A 594 28.16 31.09 -18.81
CA TRP A 594 28.28 29.88 -19.62
C TRP A 594 28.42 30.19 -21.12
N ALA A 595 27.69 31.18 -21.63
CA ALA A 595 27.61 31.51 -23.04
C ALA A 595 28.82 32.29 -23.60
N THR A 596 29.89 32.53 -22.81
CA THR A 596 31.10 33.21 -23.28
C THR A 596 31.96 32.28 -24.14
N THR A 597 32.02 32.56 -25.45
CA THR A 597 32.65 31.69 -26.45
C THR A 597 34.17 31.90 -26.61
N ASP A 598 34.89 32.25 -25.55
CA ASP A 598 36.33 32.56 -25.64
C ASP A 598 37.20 31.29 -25.64
N THR A 599 38.34 31.34 -26.34
CA THR A 599 39.31 30.23 -26.48
C THR A 599 39.98 29.86 -25.15
N HIS A 600 39.95 30.78 -24.19
CA HIS A 600 40.18 30.51 -22.78
C HIS A 600 38.93 30.94 -21.99
N PRO A 601 37.96 30.03 -21.74
CA PRO A 601 36.70 30.39 -21.08
C PRO A 601 36.97 30.77 -19.62
N SER A 602 37.00 32.08 -19.37
CA SER A 602 37.41 32.72 -18.11
C SER A 602 36.45 32.50 -16.94
N THR A 603 35.24 32.05 -17.25
CA THR A 603 34.12 31.79 -16.33
C THR A 603 33.91 30.31 -16.03
N VAL A 604 33.93 29.45 -17.07
CA VAL A 604 33.64 28.01 -16.98
C VAL A 604 34.74 27.21 -17.66
N SER A 605 35.71 26.69 -16.89
CA SER A 605 36.84 25.91 -17.42
C SER A 605 36.48 24.46 -17.74
N ASP A 606 37.24 23.81 -18.63
CA ASP A 606 37.06 22.38 -18.92
C ASP A 606 37.33 21.51 -17.69
N GLN A 607 38.21 21.96 -16.79
CA GLN A 607 38.46 21.27 -15.54
C GLN A 607 37.24 21.35 -14.62
N TRP A 608 36.59 22.51 -14.51
CA TRP A 608 35.32 22.64 -13.77
C TRP A 608 34.26 21.68 -14.31
N LEU A 609 34.07 21.59 -15.63
CA LEU A 609 33.11 20.66 -16.23
C LEU A 609 33.42 19.19 -15.88
N LYS A 610 34.70 18.79 -15.92
CA LYS A 610 35.17 17.45 -15.52
C LYS A 610 34.98 17.18 -14.03
N ASP A 611 35.34 18.14 -13.17
CA ASP A 611 35.20 18.01 -11.72
C ASP A 611 33.73 17.91 -11.31
N ARG A 612 32.85 18.67 -11.96
CA ARG A 612 31.39 18.60 -11.77
C ARG A 612 30.80 17.28 -12.27
N ALA A 613 31.29 16.75 -13.40
CA ALA A 613 30.89 15.44 -13.90
C ALA A 613 31.34 14.30 -12.96
N ALA A 614 32.56 14.35 -12.45
CA ALA A 614 33.08 13.38 -11.48
C ALA A 614 32.38 13.50 -10.09
N LEU A 615 31.95 14.70 -9.71
CA LEU A 615 31.15 14.91 -8.49
C LEU A 615 29.71 14.40 -8.66
N LEU A 616 29.09 14.60 -9.83
CA LEU A 616 27.79 14.03 -10.15
C LEU A 616 27.86 12.50 -10.24
N GLU A 617 28.91 11.94 -10.83
CA GLU A 617 29.16 10.51 -10.86
C GLU A 617 29.20 9.96 -9.42
N ARG A 618 30.03 10.53 -8.54
CA ARG A 618 30.08 10.15 -7.12
C ARG A 618 28.76 10.30 -6.36
N LYS A 619 27.91 11.26 -6.75
CA LYS A 619 26.55 11.44 -6.20
C LYS A 619 25.54 10.43 -6.75
N THR A 620 25.77 9.85 -7.92
CA THR A 620 24.88 8.87 -8.57
C THR A 620 25.34 7.42 -8.40
N THR A 621 26.61 7.19 -8.03
CA THR A 621 27.16 5.86 -7.76
C THR A 621 26.91 5.40 -6.33
N THR A 622 25.70 4.92 -6.05
CA THR A 622 25.47 3.98 -4.94
C THR A 622 26.26 2.70 -5.24
N THR A 623 26.97 2.15 -4.25
CA THR A 623 27.70 0.89 -4.45
C THR A 623 26.73 -0.22 -4.80
N SER A 624 27.03 -0.99 -5.86
CA SER A 624 26.23 -2.12 -6.33
C SER A 624 26.34 -3.37 -5.44
N ALA A 625 26.20 -3.17 -4.13
CA ALA A 625 25.91 -4.19 -3.15
C ALA A 625 24.44 -4.63 -3.29
N THR A 626 24.18 -5.39 -4.36
CA THR A 626 22.95 -6.19 -4.47
C THR A 626 22.76 -6.91 -3.13
N PRO A 627 21.57 -6.87 -2.49
CA PRO A 627 21.31 -7.67 -1.30
C PRO A 627 21.68 -9.11 -1.63
N ALA A 628 22.68 -9.66 -0.94
CA ALA A 628 23.29 -10.90 -1.36
C ALA A 628 22.22 -11.98 -1.41
N THR A 629 21.85 -12.42 -2.61
CA THR A 629 20.92 -13.53 -2.79
C THR A 629 21.64 -14.78 -2.35
N THR A 630 21.56 -15.06 -1.05
CA THR A 630 21.80 -16.35 -0.42
C THR A 630 20.67 -17.29 -0.82
N ALA A 631 20.55 -17.51 -2.14
CA ALA A 631 19.99 -18.71 -2.69
C ALA A 631 20.74 -19.86 -2.03
N ALA A 632 20.07 -20.52 -1.09
CA ALA A 632 20.58 -21.69 -0.39
C ALA A 632 20.68 -22.83 -1.40
N SER A 633 21.77 -22.82 -2.18
CA SER A 633 22.03 -23.78 -3.23
C SER A 633 22.00 -25.17 -2.61
N PRO A 634 21.09 -26.07 -3.05
CA PRO A 634 20.99 -27.39 -2.46
C PRO A 634 22.33 -28.11 -2.63
N ALA A 635 22.94 -28.51 -1.51
CA ALA A 635 24.29 -29.03 -1.50
C ALA A 635 24.41 -30.22 -2.49
N PRO A 636 25.36 -30.19 -3.44
CA PRO A 636 25.46 -31.22 -4.46
C PRO A 636 25.75 -32.58 -3.81
N GLY A 637 24.86 -33.55 -4.03
CA GLY A 637 24.89 -34.88 -3.42
C GLY A 637 26.04 -35.75 -3.90
N GLY A 638 27.27 -35.41 -3.51
CA GLY A 638 28.47 -36.19 -3.80
C GLY A 638 28.59 -37.40 -2.88
N GLN A 639 28.39 -38.60 -3.42
CA GLN A 639 28.73 -39.85 -2.72
C GLN A 639 30.22 -39.85 -2.31
N LYS A 640 30.51 -40.09 -1.03
CA LYS A 640 31.86 -40.47 -0.58
C LYS A 640 31.80 -41.64 0.39
N THR A 641 32.40 -42.74 -0.02
CA THR A 641 32.74 -43.88 0.83
C THR A 641 33.77 -43.48 1.89
N PRO A 642 33.78 -44.12 3.08
CA PRO A 642 34.66 -43.74 4.17
C PRO A 642 36.09 -44.27 3.99
N THR A 643 37.10 -43.42 4.21
CA THR A 643 38.50 -43.82 4.41
C THR A 643 39.19 -42.93 5.43
N ALA A 644 40.15 -43.54 6.15
CA ALA A 644 40.76 -43.11 7.41
C ALA A 644 41.30 -41.66 7.52
N MET A 645 41.27 -41.13 8.74
CA MET A 645 42.20 -40.08 9.19
C MET A 645 43.65 -40.62 9.25
N PRO A 646 44.65 -39.73 9.21
CA PRO A 646 45.46 -39.59 10.42
C PRO A 646 45.61 -38.14 10.92
N SER A 647 46.10 -38.00 12.15
CA SER A 647 46.19 -36.76 12.92
C SER A 647 47.56 -36.06 12.86
N THR A 648 47.60 -34.74 13.02
CA THR A 648 48.76 -34.01 13.55
C THR A 648 48.36 -32.79 14.39
N THR A 649 49.23 -32.39 15.32
CA THR A 649 49.03 -31.35 16.35
C THR A 649 49.81 -30.06 16.06
N CYS A 650 49.33 -28.89 16.52
CA CYS A 650 49.96 -28.16 17.65
C CYS A 650 49.44 -26.71 17.91
N THR A 651 49.11 -26.45 19.18
CA THR A 651 49.34 -25.23 20.01
C THR A 651 49.36 -23.81 19.42
N THR A 652 48.67 -22.89 20.12
CA THR A 652 49.06 -21.48 20.30
C THR A 652 49.08 -21.09 21.79
N LYS A 653 49.77 -19.99 22.17
CA LYS A 653 50.05 -19.58 23.57
C LYS A 653 49.18 -18.40 24.04
N LYS A 654 49.03 -18.27 25.37
CA LYS A 654 48.53 -17.07 26.08
C LYS A 654 49.64 -16.01 26.29
N THR A 655 49.21 -14.76 26.44
CA THR A 655 49.87 -13.70 27.25
C THR A 655 48.82 -13.02 28.16
N SER A 656 49.20 -12.15 29.10
CA SER A 656 48.37 -11.83 30.28
C SER A 656 48.61 -10.45 30.93
N SER A 657 47.70 -10.11 31.88
CA SER A 657 47.70 -9.05 32.93
C SER A 657 46.79 -7.82 32.69
N GLY A 658 46.17 -7.20 33.71
CA GLY A 658 46.05 -7.57 35.14
C GLY A 658 45.31 -6.53 36.03
N ASN A 659 44.98 -6.90 37.29
CA ASN A 659 44.31 -6.10 38.35
C ASN A 659 42.81 -5.71 38.13
N GLY A 660 41.96 -5.50 39.15
CA GLY A 660 42.17 -5.49 40.62
C GLY A 660 40.88 -5.67 41.48
N LYS A 661 41.02 -5.74 42.81
CA LYS A 661 40.06 -6.28 43.82
C LYS A 661 38.91 -5.34 44.26
N LYS A 662 37.73 -5.89 44.64
CA LYS A 662 37.03 -5.73 45.95
C LYS A 662 35.71 -6.54 46.05
N ALA A 663 35.17 -6.72 47.28
CA ALA A 663 33.94 -7.46 47.65
C ALA A 663 33.55 -7.13 49.12
N PRO A 664 32.54 -7.78 49.76
CA PRO A 664 31.09 -7.75 49.51
C PRO A 664 30.30 -7.22 50.76
N PRO A 665 28.95 -7.28 50.81
CA PRO A 665 28.19 -8.43 51.41
C PRO A 665 26.87 -8.72 50.62
N THR A 666 25.80 -9.44 51.02
CA THR A 666 25.38 -10.13 52.29
C THR A 666 24.57 -11.44 52.01
N ARG A 667 23.40 -11.65 52.65
CA ARG A 667 22.39 -12.75 52.59
C ARG A 667 21.08 -12.21 53.28
N PRO A 668 19.95 -12.95 53.48
CA PRO A 668 19.57 -14.36 53.24
C PRO A 668 18.50 -14.53 52.12
N SER A 669 18.12 -15.67 51.54
CA SER A 669 18.12 -17.13 51.85
C SER A 669 16.87 -17.70 52.55
N SER A 670 16.00 -18.36 51.78
CA SER A 670 15.09 -19.45 52.19
C SER A 670 15.05 -20.51 51.07
N ALA A 671 14.47 -21.69 51.30
CA ALA A 671 14.64 -22.84 50.38
C ALA A 671 13.42 -23.78 50.32
N ALA A 672 13.21 -24.42 49.16
CA ALA A 672 12.37 -25.61 48.99
C ALA A 672 12.81 -26.48 47.79
N LYS A 673 12.47 -27.77 47.89
CA LYS A 673 12.56 -28.90 46.93
C LYS A 673 11.40 -29.86 47.33
N PRO A 674 11.04 -30.95 46.62
CA PRO A 674 11.63 -31.55 45.42
C PRO A 674 10.55 -31.95 44.36
N LEU A 675 10.87 -32.96 43.52
CA LEU A 675 9.96 -33.83 42.72
C LEU A 675 9.32 -33.19 41.46
N ALA A 676 8.91 -33.96 40.44
CA ALA A 676 9.46 -35.15 39.76
C ALA A 676 8.49 -35.50 38.61
N ALA A 677 8.98 -35.79 37.40
CA ALA A 677 8.14 -36.21 36.27
C ALA A 677 8.77 -37.42 35.55
N PRO A 678 7.98 -38.45 35.16
CA PRO A 678 8.48 -39.64 34.48
C PRO A 678 8.67 -39.42 32.96
N ALA A 679 9.30 -40.40 32.30
CA ALA A 679 9.72 -40.35 30.90
C ALA A 679 8.79 -41.15 29.94
N THR A 680 9.21 -41.24 28.66
CA THR A 680 8.56 -41.96 27.53
C THR A 680 7.21 -41.37 27.08
N TRP A 681 6.81 -41.44 25.80
CA TRP A 681 6.77 -42.62 24.92
C TRP A 681 7.44 -42.47 23.53
N CYS A 682 7.54 -43.60 22.80
CA CYS A 682 8.33 -43.78 21.59
C CYS A 682 7.66 -43.36 20.28
N LEU A 683 8.50 -43.12 19.26
CA LEU A 683 8.14 -43.16 17.85
C LEU A 683 7.45 -44.49 17.46
N VAL A 684 6.48 -44.41 16.56
CA VAL A 684 6.17 -45.48 15.61
C VAL A 684 6.18 -44.88 14.20
N VAL A 685 7.21 -45.21 13.42
CA VAL A 685 7.25 -44.93 11.97
C VAL A 685 6.76 -46.17 11.23
N ARG A 686 5.84 -45.99 10.29
CA ARG A 686 5.52 -47.03 9.28
C ARG A 686 5.52 -46.39 7.91
N ALA A 687 6.33 -46.95 7.00
CA ALA A 687 6.57 -46.35 5.69
C ALA A 687 5.43 -46.66 4.71
N MET A 688 5.20 -45.73 3.77
CA MET A 688 4.58 -46.01 2.48
C MET A 688 5.45 -45.41 1.37
N THR A 689 5.71 -46.23 0.35
CA THR A 689 6.48 -45.87 -0.84
C THR A 689 5.55 -45.65 -2.03
N GLN A 690 5.79 -44.58 -2.77
CA GLN A 690 5.30 -44.30 -4.13
C GLN A 690 6.26 -43.27 -4.73
N ALA A 691 7.01 -43.57 -5.79
CA ALA A 691 6.59 -43.73 -7.19
C ALA A 691 6.46 -42.36 -7.91
N LEU A 692 7.55 -41.96 -8.57
CA LEU A 692 7.63 -40.76 -9.42
C LEU A 692 7.24 -41.11 -10.88
N PRO A 693 6.35 -40.34 -11.53
CA PRO A 693 6.21 -40.33 -12.98
C PRO A 693 7.20 -39.33 -13.63
N VAL A 694 7.75 -39.70 -14.78
CA VAL A 694 8.65 -38.84 -15.59
C VAL A 694 7.82 -37.93 -16.49
N VAL A 695 8.21 -36.65 -16.57
CA VAL A 695 7.66 -35.70 -17.55
C VAL A 695 8.69 -35.51 -18.68
N PRO A 696 8.36 -35.79 -19.95
CA PRO A 696 9.26 -35.55 -21.08
C PRO A 696 9.29 -34.06 -21.45
N THR A 697 10.47 -33.57 -21.85
CA THR A 697 10.62 -32.25 -22.48
C THR A 697 10.04 -32.26 -23.90
N MET A 698 9.47 -31.13 -24.33
CA MET A 698 9.22 -30.85 -25.75
C MET A 698 9.96 -29.60 -26.20
N THR A 699 10.58 -29.71 -27.36
CA THR A 699 11.49 -28.72 -27.95
C THR A 699 10.71 -27.67 -28.74
N ALA A 700 11.22 -26.43 -28.78
CA ALA A 700 10.65 -25.38 -29.61
C ALA A 700 10.85 -25.65 -31.12
N CYS A 701 9.85 -25.28 -31.93
CA CYS A 701 10.00 -25.12 -33.37
C CYS A 701 9.48 -23.73 -33.79
N THR A 702 10.37 -22.93 -34.36
CA THR A 702 10.04 -21.67 -35.01
C THR A 702 9.53 -21.91 -36.43
N VAL A 703 8.39 -21.31 -36.78
CA VAL A 703 8.00 -21.05 -38.17
C VAL A 703 7.51 -19.62 -38.25
N ALA A 704 8.17 -18.80 -39.07
CA ALA A 704 7.72 -17.45 -39.39
C ALA A 704 7.02 -17.47 -40.75
N LEU A 705 5.84 -16.84 -40.85
CA LEU A 705 5.17 -16.57 -42.12
C LEU A 705 4.34 -15.29 -42.02
N ALA A 706 4.61 -14.36 -42.94
CA ALA A 706 3.70 -13.33 -43.44
C ALA A 706 3.66 -13.50 -44.97
N PRO A 707 2.62 -13.03 -45.68
CA PRO A 707 2.74 -11.66 -46.19
C PRO A 707 1.43 -10.87 -46.46
N THR A 708 1.56 -9.54 -46.36
CA THR A 708 0.88 -8.49 -47.18
C THR A 708 -0.65 -8.25 -47.11
N PRO A 709 -1.12 -7.04 -47.48
CA PRO A 709 -2.49 -6.58 -47.25
C PRO A 709 -3.36 -6.46 -48.52
N THR A 710 -4.65 -6.13 -48.35
CA THR A 710 -5.52 -5.57 -49.39
C THR A 710 -6.30 -4.35 -48.86
N SER A 711 -6.81 -3.53 -49.79
CA SER A 711 -7.44 -2.24 -49.52
C SER A 711 -8.90 -2.20 -49.99
N SER A 712 -9.68 -1.25 -49.46
CA SER A 712 -10.71 -0.52 -50.23
C SER A 712 -11.18 0.73 -49.46
N ALA A 713 -11.77 1.69 -50.18
CA ALA A 713 -12.30 2.92 -49.62
C ALA A 713 -13.58 3.35 -50.38
N ALA A 714 -14.58 3.83 -49.64
CA ALA A 714 -15.78 4.50 -50.16
C ALA A 714 -16.40 5.33 -49.00
N THR A 715 -16.20 6.65 -48.95
CA THR A 715 -17.05 7.70 -49.56
C THR A 715 -18.48 7.80 -49.00
N GLY A 716 -18.80 8.92 -48.36
CA GLY A 716 -20.15 9.24 -47.88
C GLY A 716 -20.19 10.58 -47.12
N ALA A 717 -20.42 11.69 -47.83
CA ALA A 717 -20.35 13.04 -47.26
C ALA A 717 -21.71 13.77 -47.33
N LYS A 718 -22.07 14.48 -46.25
CA LYS A 718 -22.77 15.80 -46.18
C LYS A 718 -23.32 16.06 -44.75
N THR A 719 -23.72 17.27 -44.32
CA THR A 719 -23.18 18.65 -44.48
C THR A 719 -24.08 19.63 -43.67
N LEU A 720 -23.49 20.32 -42.68
CA LEU A 720 -23.84 21.65 -42.12
C LEU A 720 -25.22 21.98 -41.48
N CYS A 721 -25.16 23.08 -40.68
CA CYS A 721 -26.22 23.94 -40.14
C CYS A 721 -27.13 23.40 -39.00
N ALA A 722 -27.66 24.22 -38.08
CA ALA A 722 -27.23 25.53 -37.54
C ALA A 722 -28.04 25.87 -36.25
N THR A 723 -27.45 26.71 -35.38
CA THR A 723 -27.97 27.40 -34.18
C THR A 723 -29.08 28.46 -34.49
N PRO A 724 -29.67 29.23 -33.51
CA PRO A 724 -29.55 29.27 -32.03
C PRO A 724 -30.89 29.50 -31.22
N MET A 725 -30.75 29.80 -29.90
CA MET A 725 -31.31 30.98 -29.16
C MET A 725 -32.31 30.79 -27.98
N ALA A 726 -32.38 31.85 -27.14
CA ALA A 726 -33.14 32.07 -25.87
C ALA A 726 -32.79 31.15 -24.67
N LYS A 727 -32.41 31.59 -23.45
CA LYS A 727 -32.31 32.89 -22.71
C LYS A 727 -33.59 33.44 -22.05
N ALA A 728 -33.74 33.19 -20.75
CA ALA A 728 -34.54 33.95 -19.76
C ALA A 728 -33.93 33.76 -18.34
N ALA A 729 -34.24 34.62 -17.35
CA ALA A 729 -33.59 34.58 -16.02
C ALA A 729 -34.40 35.26 -14.89
N SER A 730 -34.07 34.89 -13.62
CA SER A 730 -34.25 35.69 -12.38
C SER A 730 -35.71 35.88 -11.85
N PRO A 731 -35.92 36.49 -10.65
CA PRO A 731 -35.36 36.13 -9.33
C PRO A 731 -36.33 36.26 -8.12
N SER A 732 -36.06 35.59 -6.98
CA SER A 732 -36.54 35.94 -5.61
C SER A 732 -36.11 34.87 -4.59
N THR A 733 -35.85 35.10 -3.30
CA THR A 733 -35.57 36.30 -2.47
C THR A 733 -34.83 35.83 -1.20
N ALA A 734 -34.11 36.72 -0.50
CA ALA A 734 -33.35 36.37 0.70
C ALA A 734 -34.19 36.32 1.99
N THR A 735 -33.72 35.55 2.98
CA THR A 735 -33.94 35.86 4.40
C THR A 735 -32.77 35.32 5.21
N ALA A 736 -32.29 36.08 6.19
CA ALA A 736 -31.23 35.68 7.11
C ALA A 736 -31.77 35.64 8.54
N LEU A 737 -31.29 34.68 9.34
CA LEU A 737 -31.48 34.62 10.79
C LEU A 737 -30.28 33.89 11.42
N ALA A 738 -30.04 34.13 12.71
CA ALA A 738 -28.70 34.00 13.28
C ALA A 738 -28.68 33.36 14.68
N TRP A 739 -27.83 32.33 14.83
CA TRP A 739 -27.25 31.84 16.10
C TRP A 739 -28.25 31.19 17.11
N PRO A 740 -27.78 30.49 18.18
CA PRO A 740 -26.39 30.23 18.59
C PRO A 740 -25.99 28.73 18.68
N ARG A 741 -24.74 28.52 19.13
CA ARG A 741 -24.13 27.27 19.62
C ARG A 741 -24.78 26.76 20.92
N PRO A 742 -24.62 25.47 21.30
CA PRO A 742 -23.34 24.94 21.83
C PRO A 742 -22.38 24.35 20.79
#